data_AF-A0A2E1RBB4-F1
#
_entry.id   AF-A0A2E1RBB4-F1
#
_cell.length_a   1.000
_cell.length_b   1.000
_cell.length_c   1.000
_cell.angle_alpha   90.00
_cell.angle_beta   90.00
_cell.angle_gamma   90.00
#
_symmetry.space_group_name_H-M   'P 1'
#
loop_
_entity.id
_entity.type
_entity.pdbx_description
1 polymer ?
#
loop_
_entity_poly.entity_id
_entity_poly.type
_entity_poly.pdbx_seq_one_letter_code
_entity_poly.pdbx_strand_id
1 'polypeptide(L)'
;MANLASYTIPNLIQGTSLQPDAQRDPTQAEKQVNGMSSLAEGLRKREGTKCIKKVSTSTFGDVFFHQILRDSGEKYLVVIGKTSIKVYDLDGDQKTVNAAPGAYNYLSSVVSAKTDIRAATIADFTFISNTKAVPAMRPETAPATARPAAHECLIWIKAANYGQSYECNVNGTLATVTTAVAPVVVNGSNTTEHRIDTATIATNIISGLSGVTGVTFTRSGSVIHATSSSPITVSTKCARANADITAITNNAQVFTELPTIAPSGYQIEIIGDPGNNFDNYYIEFVPKSGTFGEGTWQECVSPGETYRINDTTMPQVLVRLASGQFYFGPADGSTQGGTKIPLWGERTCGDSLSAPNPSFIGYPIQDVFIYKGRLGLLADEFIVLSRAKEFFSFYPETVTTVLDSDPIDIQASNNKVSILRYAIPYQDELIVFSDQIQFRFNAAETILTPKSAVISVLTQYEIDIQCRPVPVAGTIIFCQTNGQWSQFREFSVKGAGSALIADASDLTSYVSSYIPSDVYKLTTNDTGNSWFALSDKSGFQKRIYVYKYFYRNQGGGSERAQSSWSYWEMSGVTKILQILCVEEVIYLLAEYGNDVWLEKVAVSDRLSDVTPKPYPFLLDRQISTTTDTPAAIRVGAGTYDAITKKTTWTLQYTITAKTEAWSGYDTSSNGGVFLGSATSGNQIVADGDWSSAPIYFGEPFDFIYRFSKFKLYREIGGGKAASNTERSQIRHAKIRYHETYYFEIHVMAERRDTAIYKYDNTSLRVRNSLLGSVLPSGGYGEDEDRYHEGVFRIPINSKGENCIVEIHNDTIHPCKFSTCEWVGLLTSQARGVQ
;
A
#
# COMPACT_ATOMS: atom_id res chain seq x y z
N MET A 1 27.84 56.33 -5.86
CA MET A 1 28.92 55.82 -5.00
C MET A 1 28.97 54.31 -5.17
N ALA A 2 30.17 53.71 -5.29
CA ALA A 2 30.33 52.26 -5.38
C ALA A 2 30.80 51.75 -4.00
N ASN A 3 29.97 50.94 -3.34
CA ASN A 3 30.27 50.42 -2.00
C ASN A 3 30.65 48.94 -2.11
N LEU A 4 31.71 48.53 -1.41
CA LEU A 4 32.03 47.12 -1.27
C LEU A 4 31.12 46.52 -0.20
N ALA A 5 30.36 45.50 -0.56
CA ALA A 5 29.45 44.80 0.35
C ALA A 5 29.66 43.29 0.28
N SER A 6 29.39 42.60 1.37
CA SER A 6 29.23 41.15 1.40
C SER A 6 27.77 40.75 1.61
N TYR A 7 27.39 39.62 1.05
CA TYR A 7 26.07 39.02 1.22
C TYR A 7 26.26 37.55 1.56
N THR A 8 25.65 37.12 2.67
CA THR A 8 25.77 35.76 3.16
C THR A 8 24.51 34.96 2.82
N ILE A 9 24.70 33.83 2.17
CA ILE A 9 23.71 32.77 1.97
C ILE A 9 23.89 31.80 3.15
N PRO A 10 22.96 31.78 4.12
CA PRO A 10 23.16 31.13 5.42
C PRO A 10 23.13 29.60 5.36
N ASN A 11 22.53 29.02 4.33
CA ASN A 11 22.47 27.58 4.11
C ASN A 11 22.18 27.29 2.63
N LEU A 12 22.49 26.06 2.19
CA LEU A 12 22.27 25.59 0.81
C LEU A 12 21.27 24.42 0.78
N ILE A 13 20.27 24.46 1.66
CA ILE A 13 19.40 23.30 1.93
C ILE A 13 18.01 23.40 1.28
N GLN A 14 17.70 24.48 0.54
CA GLN A 14 16.35 24.70 0.00
C GLN A 14 16.12 24.09 -1.40
N GLY A 15 17.09 23.37 -1.95
CA GLY A 15 16.91 22.61 -3.19
C GLY A 15 16.65 23.47 -4.42
N THR A 16 16.16 22.84 -5.48
CA THR A 16 15.97 23.45 -6.81
C THR A 16 14.72 24.34 -6.87
N SER A 17 14.80 25.49 -7.55
CA SER A 17 13.68 26.36 -7.91
C SER A 17 13.78 26.83 -9.36
N LEU A 18 12.73 26.61 -10.13
CA LEU A 18 12.61 27.02 -11.54
C LEU A 18 11.97 28.40 -11.69
N GLN A 19 11.66 29.08 -10.59
CA GLN A 19 11.16 30.45 -10.64
C GLN A 19 12.14 31.36 -11.37
N PRO A 20 11.66 32.45 -12.00
CA PRO A 20 12.53 33.48 -12.54
C PRO A 20 13.51 33.95 -11.48
N ASP A 21 14.74 34.27 -11.89
CA ASP A 21 15.81 34.65 -10.98
C ASP A 21 15.39 35.76 -9.99
N ALA A 22 14.57 36.73 -10.43
CA ALA A 22 14.03 37.82 -9.60
C ALA A 22 13.23 37.37 -8.37
N GLN A 23 12.57 36.22 -8.44
CA GLN A 23 11.69 35.68 -7.40
C GLN A 23 12.33 34.54 -6.59
N ARG A 24 13.40 33.94 -7.11
CA ARG A 24 14.12 32.83 -6.46
C ARG A 24 14.85 33.31 -5.22
N ASP A 25 14.71 32.59 -4.10
CA ASP A 25 15.46 32.90 -2.87
C ASP A 25 16.95 32.55 -3.05
N PRO A 26 17.89 33.34 -2.51
CA PRO A 26 19.33 33.05 -2.55
C PRO A 26 19.73 31.68 -2.02
N THR A 27 18.98 31.12 -1.06
CA THR A 27 19.22 29.79 -0.47
C THR A 27 18.76 28.64 -1.37
N GLN A 28 17.99 28.93 -2.42
CA GLN A 28 17.58 27.96 -3.44
C GLN A 28 18.64 27.85 -4.56
N ALA A 29 18.70 26.66 -5.15
CA ALA A 29 19.51 26.32 -6.30
C ALA A 29 18.71 26.49 -7.60
N GLU A 30 19.41 26.74 -8.70
CA GLU A 30 18.82 26.61 -10.04
C GLU A 30 18.81 25.15 -10.53
N LYS A 31 19.75 24.33 -10.02
CA LYS A 31 19.88 22.92 -10.36
C LYS A 31 20.59 22.17 -9.23
N GLN A 32 20.06 21.03 -8.82
CA GLN A 32 20.71 20.10 -7.88
C GLN A 32 20.57 18.66 -8.40
N VAL A 33 21.70 18.02 -8.70
CA VAL A 33 21.81 16.66 -9.22
C VAL A 33 22.70 15.83 -8.32
N ASN A 34 22.24 14.62 -7.96
CA ASN A 34 22.96 13.69 -7.08
C ASN A 34 23.39 14.31 -5.74
N GLY A 35 22.68 15.35 -5.29
CA GLY A 35 22.91 16.05 -4.04
C GLY A 35 21.80 15.79 -3.04
N MET A 36 22.14 15.77 -1.75
CA MET A 36 21.21 15.63 -0.64
C MET A 36 21.32 16.87 0.26
N SER A 37 20.18 17.47 0.60
CA SER A 37 20.10 18.70 1.40
C SER A 37 19.89 18.37 2.88
N SER A 38 20.93 17.92 3.58
CA SER A 38 20.86 17.57 5.01
C SER A 38 20.78 18.83 5.89
N LEU A 39 19.97 18.79 6.96
CA LEU A 39 19.97 19.85 7.97
C LEU A 39 21.21 19.77 8.87
N ALA A 40 21.72 18.57 9.13
CA ALA A 40 22.86 18.34 9.99
C ALA A 40 24.20 18.63 9.27
N GLU A 41 24.31 18.23 8.00
CA GLU A 41 25.56 18.30 7.23
C GLU A 41 25.53 19.32 6.08
N GLY A 42 24.44 20.07 5.93
CA GLY A 42 24.26 20.97 4.79
C GLY A 42 24.07 20.23 3.46
N LEU A 43 24.52 20.86 2.37
CA LEU A 43 24.44 20.28 1.03
C LEU A 43 25.58 19.28 0.84
N ARG A 44 25.25 18.01 0.63
CA ARG A 44 26.23 16.94 0.42
C ARG A 44 26.02 16.19 -0.88
N LYS A 45 27.07 15.57 -1.41
CA LYS A 45 26.93 14.51 -2.43
C LYS A 45 26.17 13.33 -1.81
N ARG A 46 25.25 12.72 -2.57
CA ARG A 46 24.49 11.57 -2.11
C ARG A 46 25.39 10.35 -1.86
N GLU A 47 24.86 9.38 -1.13
CA GLU A 47 25.52 8.08 -0.98
C GLU A 47 25.51 7.28 -2.28
N GLY A 48 26.52 6.42 -2.44
CA GLY A 48 26.61 5.48 -3.54
C GLY A 48 25.72 4.25 -3.33
N THR A 49 25.25 3.62 -4.41
CA THR A 49 24.50 2.37 -4.33
C THR A 49 25.41 1.15 -4.16
N LYS A 50 24.98 0.17 -3.37
CA LYS A 50 25.68 -1.11 -3.15
C LYS A 50 24.88 -2.26 -3.76
N CYS A 51 25.48 -3.04 -4.64
CA CYS A 51 24.82 -4.22 -5.18
C CYS A 51 24.60 -5.28 -4.10
N ILE A 52 23.44 -5.93 -4.14
CA ILE A 52 23.12 -7.06 -3.27
C ILE A 52 23.17 -8.34 -4.09
N LYS A 53 22.36 -8.42 -5.15
CA LYS A 53 22.24 -9.63 -5.97
C LYS A 53 21.66 -9.36 -7.35
N LYS A 54 22.04 -10.17 -8.33
CA LYS A 54 21.33 -10.27 -9.61
C LYS A 54 20.06 -11.09 -9.40
N VAL A 55 18.91 -10.47 -9.63
CA VAL A 55 17.59 -11.04 -9.38
C VAL A 55 17.03 -11.72 -10.62
N SER A 56 17.35 -11.21 -11.81
CA SER A 56 16.91 -11.77 -13.09
C SER A 56 17.93 -11.51 -14.19
N THR A 57 18.02 -12.41 -15.16
CA THR A 57 18.83 -12.24 -16.40
C THR A 57 18.01 -11.75 -17.59
N SER A 58 16.71 -11.53 -17.38
CA SER A 58 15.79 -10.94 -18.34
C SER A 58 14.99 -9.82 -17.68
N THR A 59 14.57 -8.85 -18.48
CA THR A 59 13.63 -7.82 -18.04
C THR A 59 12.39 -8.45 -17.41
N PHE A 60 11.85 -7.83 -16.36
CA PHE A 60 10.55 -8.22 -15.82
C PHE A 60 9.40 -7.74 -16.70
N GLY A 61 9.64 -6.80 -17.61
CA GLY A 61 8.60 -6.19 -18.42
C GLY A 61 7.64 -5.38 -17.55
N ASP A 62 6.35 -5.47 -17.88
CA ASP A 62 5.31 -4.76 -17.15
C ASP A 62 4.80 -5.57 -15.95
N VAL A 63 5.19 -5.13 -14.76
CA VAL A 63 4.92 -5.78 -13.47
C VAL A 63 4.53 -4.74 -12.42
N PHE A 64 3.72 -5.18 -11.46
CA PHE A 64 3.40 -4.44 -10.25
C PHE A 64 4.28 -4.92 -9.10
N PHE A 65 4.80 -3.99 -8.31
CA PHE A 65 5.67 -4.30 -7.19
C PHE A 65 4.96 -4.01 -5.88
N HIS A 66 4.89 -5.01 -5.01
CA HIS A 66 4.32 -4.92 -3.68
C HIS A 66 5.35 -5.31 -2.62
N GLN A 67 5.23 -4.73 -1.43
CA GLN A 67 6.13 -5.01 -0.31
C GLN A 67 5.38 -5.72 0.80
N ILE A 68 6.01 -6.72 1.40
CA ILE A 68 5.52 -7.42 2.58
C ILE A 68 6.54 -7.14 3.69
N LEU A 69 6.15 -6.30 4.66
CA LEU A 69 6.96 -5.95 5.82
C LEU A 69 6.21 -6.42 7.06
N ARG A 70 6.56 -7.60 7.58
CA ARG A 70 5.85 -8.18 8.73
C ARG A 70 6.62 -7.98 10.03
N ASP A 71 7.88 -8.39 10.05
CA ASP A 71 8.78 -8.25 11.18
C ASP A 71 10.25 -8.05 10.71
N SER A 72 11.21 -8.11 11.64
CA SER A 72 12.63 -7.91 11.32
C SER A 72 13.22 -8.99 10.40
N GLY A 73 12.69 -10.22 10.42
CA GLY A 73 13.15 -11.35 9.61
C GLY A 73 12.27 -11.66 8.39
N GLU A 74 11.01 -11.24 8.39
CA GLU A 74 10.04 -11.46 7.32
C GLU A 74 9.78 -10.17 6.53
N LYS A 75 10.73 -9.86 5.62
CA LYS A 75 10.65 -8.74 4.67
C LYS A 75 10.81 -9.26 3.24
N TYR A 76 9.80 -9.03 2.40
CA TYR A 76 9.78 -9.52 1.02
C TYR A 76 9.38 -8.43 0.02
N LEU A 77 9.92 -8.55 -1.18
CA LEU A 77 9.54 -7.81 -2.37
C LEU A 77 8.84 -8.76 -3.35
N VAL A 78 7.58 -8.45 -3.65
CA VAL A 78 6.74 -9.24 -4.55
C VAL A 78 6.66 -8.55 -5.90
N VAL A 79 6.96 -9.30 -6.96
CA VAL A 79 6.85 -8.89 -8.35
C VAL A 79 5.67 -9.62 -8.96
N ILE A 80 4.61 -8.87 -9.27
CA ILE A 80 3.34 -9.40 -9.76
C ILE A 80 3.21 -9.06 -11.24
N GLY A 81 3.31 -10.07 -12.09
CA GLY A 81 3.02 -9.96 -13.51
C GLY A 81 1.74 -10.70 -13.89
N LYS A 82 1.34 -10.56 -15.16
CA LYS A 82 0.16 -11.22 -15.73
C LYS A 82 0.23 -12.75 -15.67
N THR A 83 1.40 -13.32 -15.91
CA THR A 83 1.60 -14.77 -16.08
C THR A 83 2.42 -15.41 -14.97
N SER A 84 3.03 -14.60 -14.10
CA SER A 84 3.87 -15.12 -13.01
C SER A 84 3.94 -14.12 -11.87
N ILE A 85 4.08 -14.66 -10.66
CA ILE A 85 4.38 -13.89 -9.45
C ILE A 85 5.71 -14.41 -8.93
N LYS A 86 6.63 -13.50 -8.61
CA LYS A 86 7.93 -13.82 -8.02
C LYS A 86 8.05 -13.11 -6.69
N VAL A 87 8.59 -13.80 -5.68
CA VAL A 87 8.82 -13.22 -4.36
C VAL A 87 10.31 -13.30 -4.08
N TYR A 88 10.91 -12.19 -3.67
CA TYR A 88 12.29 -12.09 -3.24
C TYR A 88 12.34 -11.61 -1.80
N ASP A 89 13.30 -12.09 -1.01
CA ASP A 89 13.65 -11.38 0.23
C ASP A 89 14.52 -10.16 -0.06
N LEU A 90 14.83 -9.38 0.98
CA LEU A 90 15.67 -8.18 0.85
C LEU A 90 17.16 -8.48 0.59
N ASP A 91 17.57 -9.75 0.70
CA ASP A 91 18.89 -10.24 0.28
C ASP A 91 18.90 -10.68 -1.20
N GLY A 92 17.73 -10.66 -1.86
CA GLY A 92 17.55 -11.00 -3.28
C GLY A 92 17.38 -12.50 -3.55
N ASP A 93 17.22 -13.34 -2.53
CA ASP A 93 16.92 -14.76 -2.71
C ASP A 93 15.45 -14.94 -3.10
N GLN A 94 15.23 -15.64 -4.21
CA GLN A 94 13.89 -15.94 -4.69
C GLN A 94 13.24 -17.04 -3.84
N LYS A 95 12.01 -16.81 -3.39
CA LYS A 95 11.15 -17.84 -2.78
C LYS A 95 10.28 -18.50 -3.85
N THR A 96 10.04 -19.79 -3.70
CA THR A 96 9.15 -20.54 -4.59
C THR A 96 7.70 -20.10 -4.40
N VAL A 97 7.00 -19.85 -5.50
CA VAL A 97 5.56 -19.53 -5.51
C VAL A 97 4.82 -20.66 -6.22
N ASN A 98 3.96 -21.36 -5.49
CA ASN A 98 3.10 -22.42 -6.02
C ASN A 98 1.71 -21.81 -6.31
N ALA A 99 1.34 -21.74 -7.59
CA ALA A 99 0.04 -21.22 -7.98
C ALA A 99 -1.02 -22.34 -8.06
N ALA A 100 -2.24 -22.05 -7.63
CA ALA A 100 -3.38 -22.93 -7.86
C ALA A 100 -3.66 -23.09 -9.36
N PRO A 101 -4.20 -24.24 -9.81
CA PRO A 101 -4.61 -24.41 -11.19
C PRO A 101 -5.55 -23.29 -11.65
N GLY A 102 -5.17 -22.57 -12.70
CA GLY A 102 -5.99 -21.47 -13.24
C GLY A 102 -5.94 -20.15 -12.47
N ALA A 103 -5.15 -20.01 -11.40
CA ALA A 103 -5.07 -18.76 -10.62
C ALA A 103 -4.68 -17.54 -11.47
N TYR A 104 -3.79 -17.72 -12.45
CA TYR A 104 -3.38 -16.66 -13.37
C TYR A 104 -4.47 -16.22 -14.35
N ASN A 105 -5.56 -16.99 -14.52
CA ASN A 105 -6.69 -16.57 -15.35
C ASN A 105 -7.35 -15.30 -14.80
N TYR A 106 -7.32 -15.11 -13.48
CA TYR A 106 -7.80 -13.89 -12.83
C TYR A 106 -7.05 -12.64 -13.30
N LEU A 107 -5.75 -12.76 -13.63
CA LEU A 107 -4.91 -11.66 -14.10
C LEU A 107 -4.92 -11.50 -15.63
N SER A 108 -5.69 -12.32 -16.36
CA SER A 108 -5.66 -12.35 -17.82
C SER A 108 -6.14 -11.06 -18.49
N SER A 109 -7.04 -10.31 -17.84
CA SER A 109 -7.60 -9.04 -18.33
C SER A 109 -6.73 -7.82 -18.02
N VAL A 110 -5.65 -7.98 -17.24
CA VAL A 110 -4.66 -6.93 -17.00
C VAL A 110 -4.02 -6.50 -18.33
N VAL A 111 -4.03 -5.19 -18.58
CA VAL A 111 -3.37 -4.55 -19.73
C VAL A 111 -2.08 -3.91 -19.28
N SER A 112 -2.11 -3.14 -18.19
CA SER A 112 -0.90 -2.70 -17.51
C SER A 112 -0.89 -3.13 -16.05
N ALA A 113 0.09 -3.92 -15.64
CA ALA A 113 0.22 -4.39 -14.28
C ALA A 113 0.31 -3.23 -13.28
N LYS A 114 1.03 -2.16 -13.64
CA LYS A 114 1.20 -0.97 -12.79
C LYS A 114 -0.12 -0.29 -12.43
N THR A 115 -1.03 -0.18 -13.39
CA THR A 115 -2.32 0.51 -13.21
C THR A 115 -3.44 -0.42 -12.79
N ASP A 116 -3.43 -1.66 -13.27
CA ASP A 116 -4.56 -2.58 -13.16
C ASP A 116 -4.44 -3.57 -12.00
N ILE A 117 -3.27 -3.66 -11.34
CA ILE A 117 -3.07 -4.53 -10.18
C ILE A 117 -3.01 -3.69 -8.91
N ARG A 118 -3.68 -4.17 -7.86
CA ARG A 118 -3.58 -3.64 -6.50
C ARG A 118 -3.24 -4.77 -5.56
N ALA A 119 -2.49 -4.46 -4.51
CA ALA A 119 -2.20 -5.41 -3.46
C ALA A 119 -2.22 -4.77 -2.08
N ALA A 120 -2.71 -5.54 -1.10
CA ALA A 120 -2.74 -5.16 0.30
C ALA A 120 -2.37 -6.38 1.16
N THR A 121 -1.47 -6.18 2.11
CA THR A 121 -0.98 -7.26 2.98
C THR A 121 -1.49 -7.10 4.40
N ILE A 122 -2.00 -8.19 4.96
CA ILE A 122 -2.68 -8.27 6.25
C ILE A 122 -2.27 -9.58 6.91
N ALA A 123 -1.56 -9.49 8.04
CA ALA A 123 -1.02 -10.65 8.74
C ALA A 123 -0.29 -11.61 7.77
N ASP A 124 -0.85 -12.79 7.53
CA ASP A 124 -0.29 -13.84 6.65
C ASP A 124 -0.79 -13.77 5.19
N PHE A 125 -1.74 -12.88 4.88
CA PHE A 125 -2.41 -12.82 3.59
C PHE A 125 -2.05 -11.56 2.83
N THR A 126 -1.67 -11.70 1.56
CA THR A 126 -1.60 -10.58 0.63
C THR A 126 -2.71 -10.74 -0.40
N PHE A 127 -3.67 -9.83 -0.39
CA PHE A 127 -4.73 -9.77 -1.39
C PHE A 127 -4.18 -9.13 -2.66
N ILE A 128 -4.45 -9.73 -3.80
CA ILE A 128 -4.08 -9.24 -5.12
C ILE A 128 -5.38 -9.05 -5.90
N SER A 129 -5.74 -7.79 -6.15
CA SER A 129 -6.93 -7.41 -6.92
C SER A 129 -6.55 -7.01 -8.33
N ASN A 130 -7.35 -7.44 -9.30
CA ASN A 130 -7.33 -6.97 -10.67
C ASN A 130 -8.48 -5.98 -10.87
N THR A 131 -8.15 -4.71 -11.13
CA THR A 131 -9.13 -3.62 -11.27
C THR A 131 -9.98 -3.69 -12.54
N LYS A 132 -9.84 -4.76 -13.33
CA LYS A 132 -10.67 -5.09 -14.49
C LYS A 132 -11.47 -6.38 -14.33
N ALA A 133 -11.17 -7.20 -13.32
CA ALA A 133 -11.96 -8.39 -13.04
C ALA A 133 -13.26 -7.98 -12.34
N VAL A 134 -14.39 -8.54 -12.79
CA VAL A 134 -15.72 -8.25 -12.23
C VAL A 134 -16.13 -9.40 -11.31
N PRO A 135 -16.26 -9.17 -10.00
CA PRO A 135 -16.77 -10.15 -9.05
C PRO A 135 -18.19 -10.59 -9.43
N ALA A 136 -18.49 -11.87 -9.22
CA ALA A 136 -19.77 -12.47 -9.57
C ALA A 136 -20.22 -13.45 -8.48
N MET A 137 -21.52 -13.71 -8.41
CA MET A 137 -22.06 -14.83 -7.64
C MET A 137 -21.85 -16.15 -8.40
N ARG A 138 -21.73 -17.26 -7.66
CA ARG A 138 -21.87 -18.59 -8.25
C ARG A 138 -23.35 -18.88 -8.55
N PRO A 139 -23.64 -19.76 -9.53
CA PRO A 139 -25.03 -20.09 -9.88
C PRO A 139 -25.72 -21.01 -8.88
N GLU A 140 -25.02 -21.54 -7.86
CA GLU A 140 -25.65 -22.40 -6.86
C GLU A 140 -26.62 -21.61 -5.97
N THR A 141 -27.77 -22.21 -5.69
CA THR A 141 -28.82 -21.62 -4.86
C THR A 141 -28.92 -22.32 -3.51
N ALA A 142 -29.39 -21.59 -2.50
CA ALA A 142 -29.70 -22.10 -1.18
C ALA A 142 -31.10 -22.74 -1.14
N PRO A 143 -31.38 -23.65 -0.20
CA PRO A 143 -30.42 -24.30 0.68
C PRO A 143 -29.49 -25.26 -0.09
N ALA A 144 -28.27 -25.47 0.43
CA ALA A 144 -27.34 -26.45 -0.15
C ALA A 144 -27.92 -27.88 -0.13
N THR A 145 -28.71 -28.20 0.90
CA THR A 145 -29.51 -29.42 0.96
C THR A 145 -30.93 -29.09 0.52
N ALA A 146 -31.32 -29.52 -0.67
CA ALA A 146 -32.66 -29.30 -1.17
C ALA A 146 -33.73 -29.85 -0.22
N ARG A 147 -34.89 -29.18 -0.17
CA ARG A 147 -36.06 -29.64 0.57
C ARG A 147 -36.39 -31.11 0.24
N PRO A 148 -36.80 -31.93 1.22
CA PRO A 148 -37.10 -33.34 1.01
C PRO A 148 -38.21 -33.60 -0.04
N ALA A 149 -39.14 -32.67 -0.23
CA ALA A 149 -40.19 -32.70 -1.25
C ALA A 149 -40.55 -31.30 -1.75
N ALA A 150 -40.98 -31.18 -3.01
CA ALA A 150 -41.38 -29.91 -3.63
C ALA A 150 -42.61 -29.28 -2.95
N HIS A 151 -43.51 -30.12 -2.41
CA HIS A 151 -44.66 -29.68 -1.64
C HIS A 151 -44.77 -30.50 -0.35
N GLU A 152 -44.65 -29.82 0.78
CA GLU A 152 -44.75 -30.42 2.11
C GLU A 152 -45.54 -29.51 3.06
N CYS A 153 -46.15 -30.10 4.07
CA CYS A 153 -46.75 -29.37 5.18
C CYS A 153 -46.60 -30.15 6.49
N LEU A 154 -46.60 -29.41 7.60
CA LEU A 154 -46.63 -29.96 8.95
C LEU A 154 -48.00 -29.72 9.56
N ILE A 155 -48.60 -30.75 10.14
CA ILE A 155 -49.81 -30.63 10.96
C ILE A 155 -49.38 -30.90 12.39
N TRP A 156 -49.47 -29.87 13.23
CA TRP A 156 -49.02 -29.94 14.61
C TRP A 156 -50.21 -29.91 15.56
N ILE A 157 -50.35 -30.96 16.36
CA ILE A 157 -51.31 -31.03 17.47
C ILE A 157 -50.61 -30.45 18.70
N LYS A 158 -51.00 -29.22 19.06
CA LYS A 158 -50.39 -28.42 20.15
C LYS A 158 -50.78 -28.94 21.53
N ALA A 159 -52.06 -29.28 21.70
CA ALA A 159 -52.60 -29.71 22.98
C ALA A 159 -53.73 -30.72 22.81
N ALA A 160 -53.85 -31.66 23.75
CA ALA A 160 -54.97 -32.59 23.85
C ALA A 160 -55.90 -32.11 24.97
N ASN A 161 -57.14 -31.74 24.63
CA ASN A 161 -58.16 -31.27 25.58
C ASN A 161 -59.40 -32.17 25.50
N TYR A 162 -60.08 -32.40 26.63
CA TYR A 162 -61.33 -33.15 26.67
C TYR A 162 -62.49 -32.35 26.04
N GLY A 163 -63.40 -33.05 25.38
CA GLY A 163 -64.63 -32.51 24.78
C GLY A 163 -64.40 -31.63 23.55
N GLN A 164 -63.25 -31.77 22.88
CA GLN A 164 -62.90 -30.98 21.69
C GLN A 164 -62.91 -31.82 20.40
N SER A 165 -63.19 -31.17 19.28
CA SER A 165 -63.00 -31.71 17.92
C SER A 165 -61.75 -31.12 17.26
N TYR A 166 -60.99 -32.01 16.61
CA TYR A 166 -59.80 -31.72 15.82
C TYR A 166 -60.12 -32.06 14.36
N GLU A 167 -60.20 -31.04 13.52
CA GLU A 167 -60.52 -31.18 12.10
C GLU A 167 -59.29 -30.84 11.26
N CYS A 168 -58.93 -31.72 10.34
CA CYS A 168 -57.88 -31.48 9.37
C CYS A 168 -58.40 -31.86 7.98
N ASN A 169 -58.39 -30.91 7.06
CA ASN A 169 -58.72 -31.13 5.67
C ASN A 169 -57.45 -31.07 4.83
N VAL A 170 -57.14 -32.16 4.11
CA VAL A 170 -56.04 -32.22 3.15
C VAL A 170 -56.61 -32.58 1.78
N ASN A 171 -56.37 -31.73 0.78
CA ASN A 171 -56.83 -31.91 -0.61
C ASN A 171 -58.33 -32.26 -0.73
N GLY A 172 -59.17 -31.60 0.07
CA GLY A 172 -60.63 -31.77 0.06
C GLY A 172 -61.14 -32.92 0.92
N THR A 173 -60.26 -33.77 1.46
CA THR A 173 -60.64 -34.87 2.38
C THR A 173 -60.56 -34.38 3.82
N LEU A 174 -61.69 -34.39 4.53
CA LEU A 174 -61.80 -33.96 5.92
C LEU A 174 -61.65 -35.16 6.87
N ALA A 175 -60.66 -35.11 7.76
CA ALA A 175 -60.55 -35.98 8.92
C ALA A 175 -61.01 -35.22 10.18
N THR A 176 -61.90 -35.83 10.96
CA THR A 176 -62.40 -35.27 12.21
C THR A 176 -62.17 -36.27 13.35
N VAL A 177 -61.46 -35.83 14.39
CA VAL A 177 -61.22 -36.60 15.61
C VAL A 177 -61.87 -35.89 16.78
N THR A 178 -62.78 -36.56 17.48
CA THR A 178 -63.42 -36.05 18.71
C THR A 178 -62.81 -36.73 19.93
N THR A 179 -62.53 -35.94 20.95
CA THR A 179 -62.03 -36.42 22.25
C THR A 179 -63.20 -36.64 23.22
N ALA A 180 -63.02 -37.55 24.18
CA ALA A 180 -64.03 -37.79 25.21
C ALA A 180 -64.31 -36.52 26.03
N VAL A 181 -65.53 -36.34 26.52
CA VAL A 181 -65.94 -35.14 27.28
C VAL A 181 -65.35 -35.07 28.69
N ALA A 182 -64.85 -36.18 29.24
CA ALA A 182 -64.25 -36.25 30.57
C ALA A 182 -63.22 -37.40 30.65
N PRO A 183 -62.21 -37.29 31.54
CA PRO A 183 -61.20 -38.33 31.78
C PRO A 183 -61.80 -39.63 32.35
N VAL A 184 -62.91 -39.53 33.06
CA VAL A 184 -63.65 -40.69 33.58
C VAL A 184 -65.13 -40.46 33.29
N VAL A 185 -65.74 -41.42 32.61
CA VAL A 185 -67.19 -41.44 32.39
C VAL A 185 -67.75 -42.65 33.12
N VAL A 186 -68.68 -42.40 34.04
CA VAL A 186 -69.41 -43.44 34.77
C VAL A 186 -70.78 -43.60 34.12
N ASN A 187 -71.07 -44.78 33.58
CA ASN A 187 -72.37 -45.11 33.02
C ASN A 187 -72.91 -46.38 33.70
N GLY A 188 -73.83 -46.20 34.65
CA GLY A 188 -74.28 -47.28 35.53
C GLY A 188 -73.15 -47.79 36.44
N SER A 189 -72.87 -49.10 36.41
CA SER A 189 -71.78 -49.74 37.18
C SER A 189 -70.42 -49.75 36.44
N ASN A 190 -70.36 -49.31 35.18
CA ASN A 190 -69.14 -49.32 34.39
C ASN A 190 -68.44 -47.96 34.47
N THR A 191 -67.15 -48.00 34.85
CA THR A 191 -66.26 -46.84 34.86
C THR A 191 -65.30 -46.97 33.69
N THR A 192 -65.36 -46.04 32.73
CA THR A 192 -64.43 -46.01 31.58
C THR A 192 -63.47 -44.84 31.77
N GLU A 193 -62.17 -45.14 31.85
CA GLU A 193 -61.10 -44.13 31.84
C GLU A 193 -60.75 -43.79 30.39
N HIS A 194 -60.90 -42.52 30.03
CA HIS A 194 -60.49 -41.99 28.74
C HIS A 194 -59.16 -41.28 28.90
N ARG A 195 -58.12 -41.79 28.25
CA ARG A 195 -56.83 -41.10 28.12
C ARG A 195 -56.76 -40.41 26.78
N ILE A 196 -56.36 -39.15 26.79
CA ILE A 196 -56.11 -38.36 25.59
C ILE A 196 -54.64 -38.01 25.53
N ASP A 197 -54.04 -38.21 24.37
CA ASP A 197 -52.66 -37.82 24.07
C ASP A 197 -52.58 -37.29 22.65
N THR A 198 -51.72 -36.30 22.46
CA THR A 198 -51.58 -35.61 21.17
C THR A 198 -51.08 -36.54 20.06
N ALA A 199 -50.30 -37.58 20.40
CA ALA A 199 -49.79 -38.57 19.45
C ALA A 199 -50.88 -39.55 18.95
N THR A 200 -51.81 -39.98 19.81
CA THR A 200 -52.97 -40.78 19.39
C THR A 200 -53.93 -39.95 18.55
N ILE A 201 -54.15 -38.66 18.89
CA ILE A 201 -54.94 -37.75 18.05
C ILE A 201 -54.31 -37.65 16.65
N ALA A 202 -52.98 -37.45 16.57
CA ALA A 202 -52.27 -37.42 15.30
C ALA A 202 -52.44 -38.72 14.47
N THR A 203 -52.42 -39.89 15.13
CA THR A 203 -52.62 -41.19 14.47
C THR A 203 -54.04 -41.34 13.91
N ASN A 204 -55.03 -40.87 14.66
CA ASN A 204 -56.42 -40.92 14.23
C ASN A 204 -56.69 -39.95 13.07
N ILE A 205 -56.01 -38.79 13.05
CA ILE A 205 -56.05 -37.87 11.90
C ILE A 205 -55.45 -38.56 10.66
N ILE A 206 -54.29 -39.21 10.75
CA ILE A 206 -53.70 -39.94 9.62
C ILE A 206 -54.62 -41.04 9.11
N SER A 207 -55.23 -41.81 10.02
CA SER A 207 -56.21 -42.85 9.65
C SER A 207 -57.41 -42.27 8.92
N GLY A 208 -57.91 -41.10 9.33
CA GLY A 208 -59.00 -40.39 8.66
C GLY A 208 -58.62 -39.80 7.29
N LEU A 209 -57.32 -39.60 7.02
CA LEU A 209 -56.78 -39.07 5.77
C LEU A 209 -56.29 -40.16 4.81
N SER A 210 -56.48 -41.45 5.11
CA SER A 210 -55.95 -42.56 4.30
C SER A 210 -56.48 -42.61 2.86
N GLY A 211 -57.57 -41.91 2.56
CA GLY A 211 -58.17 -41.81 1.22
C GLY A 211 -57.53 -40.75 0.30
N VAL A 212 -56.62 -39.92 0.80
CA VAL A 212 -55.97 -38.87 0.01
C VAL A 212 -54.93 -39.49 -0.93
N THR A 213 -55.17 -39.37 -2.24
CA THR A 213 -54.25 -39.91 -3.26
C THR A 213 -53.08 -38.94 -3.49
N GLY A 214 -51.85 -39.46 -3.59
CA GLY A 214 -50.67 -38.69 -3.96
C GLY A 214 -49.99 -37.94 -2.80
N VAL A 215 -50.46 -38.11 -1.56
CA VAL A 215 -49.84 -37.52 -0.36
C VAL A 215 -49.35 -38.64 0.56
N THR A 216 -48.10 -38.54 1.01
CA THR A 216 -47.52 -39.46 2.00
C THR A 216 -47.53 -38.79 3.36
N PHE A 217 -48.10 -39.45 4.37
CA PHE A 217 -48.12 -38.96 5.75
C PHE A 217 -47.16 -39.77 6.61
N THR A 218 -46.26 -39.07 7.30
CA THR A 218 -45.39 -39.65 8.34
C THR A 218 -45.61 -38.90 9.66
N ARG A 219 -45.39 -39.55 10.80
CA ARG A 219 -45.63 -38.95 12.12
C ARG A 219 -44.41 -39.12 13.02
N SER A 220 -44.06 -38.06 13.72
CA SER A 220 -43.14 -38.10 14.85
C SER A 220 -43.78 -37.34 16.03
N GLY A 221 -44.04 -38.04 17.12
CA GLY A 221 -44.77 -37.49 18.27
C GLY A 221 -46.15 -36.93 17.89
N SER A 222 -46.36 -35.63 18.15
CA SER A 222 -47.59 -34.89 17.84
C SER A 222 -47.56 -34.11 16.52
N VAL A 223 -46.54 -34.35 15.67
CA VAL A 223 -46.39 -33.68 14.38
C VAL A 223 -46.55 -34.70 13.26
N ILE A 224 -47.38 -34.36 12.29
CA ILE A 224 -47.57 -35.11 11.05
C ILE A 224 -46.86 -34.33 9.94
N HIS A 225 -45.99 -35.00 9.19
CA HIS A 225 -45.36 -34.47 7.99
C HIS A 225 -46.04 -35.09 6.77
N ALA A 226 -46.68 -34.23 5.96
CA ALA A 226 -47.31 -34.62 4.71
C ALA A 226 -46.44 -34.17 3.54
N THR A 227 -46.11 -35.09 2.63
CA THR A 227 -45.31 -34.81 1.43
C THR A 227 -46.04 -35.23 0.17
N SER A 228 -45.85 -34.47 -0.92
CA SER A 228 -46.54 -34.68 -2.19
C SER A 228 -45.68 -34.18 -3.36
N SER A 229 -45.89 -34.77 -4.55
CA SER A 229 -45.34 -34.25 -5.81
C SER A 229 -46.16 -33.10 -6.39
N SER A 230 -47.38 -32.87 -5.89
CA SER A 230 -48.31 -31.82 -6.32
C SER A 230 -48.66 -30.88 -5.15
N PRO A 231 -49.09 -29.63 -5.39
CA PRO A 231 -49.44 -28.68 -4.34
C PRO A 231 -50.45 -29.27 -3.33
N ILE A 232 -50.15 -29.13 -2.05
CA ILE A 232 -51.01 -29.59 -0.96
C ILE A 232 -51.87 -28.41 -0.49
N THR A 233 -53.18 -28.61 -0.47
CA THR A 233 -54.11 -27.71 0.22
C THR A 233 -54.40 -28.30 1.60
N VAL A 234 -54.10 -27.54 2.65
CA VAL A 234 -54.33 -27.97 4.03
C VAL A 234 -55.07 -26.89 4.80
N SER A 235 -56.06 -27.29 5.60
CA SER A 235 -56.68 -26.41 6.58
C SER A 235 -57.01 -27.20 7.84
N THR A 236 -56.83 -26.57 8.99
CA THR A 236 -57.14 -27.17 10.30
C THR A 236 -58.15 -26.32 11.04
N LYS A 237 -59.08 -26.98 11.74
CA LYS A 237 -60.06 -26.34 12.61
C LYS A 237 -60.08 -27.01 13.98
N CYS A 238 -60.22 -26.23 15.03
CA CYS A 238 -60.71 -26.75 16.30
C CYS A 238 -61.74 -25.82 16.93
N ALA A 239 -62.53 -26.38 17.85
CA ALA A 239 -63.59 -25.66 18.56
C ALA A 239 -63.07 -24.51 19.47
N ARG A 240 -61.76 -24.45 19.75
CA ARG A 240 -61.09 -23.41 20.56
C ARG A 240 -60.30 -22.41 19.71
N ALA A 241 -60.92 -21.89 18.64
CA ALA A 241 -60.30 -20.87 17.78
C ALA A 241 -58.90 -21.28 17.26
N ASN A 242 -58.72 -22.55 16.88
CA ASN A 242 -57.48 -23.11 16.33
C ASN A 242 -56.27 -23.12 17.30
N ALA A 243 -56.50 -22.99 18.61
CA ALA A 243 -55.42 -23.06 19.60
C ALA A 243 -54.79 -24.46 19.75
N ASP A 244 -55.54 -25.53 19.41
CA ASP A 244 -55.15 -26.91 19.74
C ASP A 244 -54.52 -27.67 18.55
N ILE A 245 -54.71 -27.19 17.31
CA ILE A 245 -54.14 -27.76 16.09
C ILE A 245 -53.82 -26.64 15.10
N THR A 246 -52.66 -26.75 14.43
CA THR A 246 -52.28 -25.85 13.35
C THR A 246 -51.70 -26.61 12.17
N ALA A 247 -51.86 -26.07 10.98
CA ALA A 247 -51.15 -26.51 9.78
C ALA A 247 -50.13 -25.44 9.39
N ILE A 248 -48.90 -25.88 9.20
CA ILE A 248 -47.75 -25.05 8.84
C ILE A 248 -47.33 -25.49 7.45
N THR A 249 -47.28 -24.54 6.52
CA THR A 249 -46.86 -24.81 5.15
C THR A 249 -45.48 -24.21 4.93
N ASN A 250 -45.40 -23.10 4.19
CA ASN A 250 -44.15 -22.39 3.90
C ASN A 250 -43.93 -21.17 4.80
N ASN A 251 -44.95 -20.73 5.52
CA ASN A 251 -44.86 -19.58 6.41
C ASN A 251 -45.57 -19.79 7.75
N ALA A 252 -45.17 -18.99 8.73
CA ALA A 252 -45.83 -18.83 10.01
C ALA A 252 -45.80 -17.36 10.44
N GLN A 253 -46.76 -16.93 11.28
CA GLN A 253 -46.83 -15.54 11.71
C GLN A 253 -45.71 -15.22 12.72
N VAL A 254 -45.54 -16.10 13.71
CA VAL A 254 -44.57 -15.92 14.81
C VAL A 254 -43.83 -17.22 15.10
N PHE A 255 -42.60 -17.11 15.59
CA PHE A 255 -41.74 -18.25 15.92
C PHE A 255 -42.36 -19.22 16.93
N THR A 256 -43.18 -18.73 17.86
CA THR A 256 -43.84 -19.55 18.89
C THR A 256 -44.92 -20.48 18.34
N GLU A 257 -45.32 -20.32 17.08
CA GLU A 257 -46.28 -21.20 16.40
C GLU A 257 -45.65 -22.42 15.75
N LEU A 258 -44.34 -22.63 15.93
CA LEU A 258 -43.60 -23.74 15.36
C LEU A 258 -43.43 -24.91 16.35
N PRO A 259 -43.47 -26.17 15.87
CA PRO A 259 -43.19 -27.33 16.70
C PRO A 259 -41.69 -27.46 17.02
N THR A 260 -41.38 -28.17 18.10
CA THR A 260 -40.00 -28.60 18.44
C THR A 260 -39.57 -29.86 17.70
N ILE A 261 -40.46 -30.44 16.89
CA ILE A 261 -40.24 -31.65 16.08
C ILE A 261 -40.55 -31.32 14.63
N ALA A 262 -39.58 -31.49 13.74
CA ALA A 262 -39.75 -31.31 12.30
C ALA A 262 -38.74 -32.18 11.53
N PRO A 263 -38.94 -32.40 10.22
CA PRO A 263 -37.97 -33.11 9.41
C PRO A 263 -36.74 -32.22 9.15
N SER A 264 -35.59 -32.86 8.95
CA SER A 264 -34.34 -32.16 8.62
C SER A 264 -34.50 -31.36 7.33
N GLY A 265 -34.04 -30.11 7.35
CA GLY A 265 -34.08 -29.26 6.16
C GLY A 265 -35.47 -28.68 5.85
N TYR A 266 -36.43 -28.79 6.77
CA TYR A 266 -37.71 -28.11 6.63
C TYR A 266 -37.49 -26.61 6.80
N GLN A 267 -37.89 -25.82 5.81
CA GLN A 267 -37.67 -24.36 5.80
C GLN A 267 -38.98 -23.61 5.99
N ILE A 268 -38.97 -22.50 6.72
CA ILE A 268 -40.16 -21.67 6.96
C ILE A 268 -39.77 -20.20 6.90
N GLU A 269 -40.64 -19.39 6.31
CA GLU A 269 -40.62 -17.93 6.43
C GLU A 269 -41.45 -17.48 7.64
N ILE A 270 -40.86 -16.65 8.50
CA ILE A 270 -41.58 -15.96 9.57
C ILE A 270 -41.95 -14.57 9.08
N ILE A 271 -43.25 -14.26 9.02
CA ILE A 271 -43.77 -13.03 8.38
C ILE A 271 -43.72 -11.81 9.34
N GLY A 272 -43.45 -12.01 10.63
CA GLY A 272 -43.34 -10.89 11.57
C GLY A 272 -44.64 -10.09 11.69
N ASP A 273 -44.59 -8.78 11.53
CA ASP A 273 -45.78 -7.90 11.59
C ASP A 273 -46.36 -7.67 10.16
N PRO A 274 -47.69 -7.77 9.93
CA PRO A 274 -48.29 -7.79 8.58
C PRO A 274 -48.12 -6.53 7.72
N GLY A 275 -47.45 -5.49 8.24
CA GLY A 275 -47.19 -4.22 7.55
C GLY A 275 -45.71 -3.96 7.23
N ASN A 276 -44.78 -4.83 7.65
CA ASN A 276 -43.34 -4.61 7.50
C ASN A 276 -42.60 -5.85 6.99
N ASN A 277 -42.45 -5.96 5.67
CA ASN A 277 -41.70 -7.06 5.06
C ASN A 277 -40.20 -7.09 5.42
N PHE A 278 -39.66 -6.05 6.07
CA PHE A 278 -38.27 -6.05 6.56
C PHE A 278 -38.08 -6.94 7.79
N ASP A 279 -39.16 -7.30 8.49
CA ASP A 279 -39.09 -8.17 9.67
C ASP A 279 -39.15 -9.65 9.29
N ASN A 280 -39.30 -9.97 8.00
CA ASN A 280 -39.37 -11.36 7.55
C ASN A 280 -37.99 -12.01 7.59
N TYR A 281 -37.93 -13.23 8.14
CA TYR A 281 -36.71 -14.04 8.15
C TYR A 281 -37.02 -15.51 7.92
N TYR A 282 -36.03 -16.25 7.44
CA TYR A 282 -36.16 -17.65 7.08
C TYR A 282 -35.42 -18.51 8.10
N ILE A 283 -35.99 -19.67 8.41
CA ILE A 283 -35.43 -20.64 9.34
C ILE A 283 -35.46 -22.04 8.72
N GLU A 284 -34.49 -22.85 9.09
CA GLU A 284 -34.37 -24.26 8.75
C GLU A 284 -34.37 -25.10 10.03
N PHE A 285 -35.03 -26.26 10.00
CA PHE A 285 -35.04 -27.18 11.12
C PHE A 285 -33.86 -28.16 11.08
N VAL A 286 -33.12 -28.22 12.19
CA VAL A 286 -32.01 -29.15 12.40
C VAL A 286 -32.37 -30.14 13.53
N PRO A 287 -32.66 -31.42 13.22
CA PRO A 287 -32.94 -32.43 14.24
C PRO A 287 -31.68 -32.81 15.03
N LYS A 288 -31.84 -33.11 16.32
CA LYS A 288 -30.75 -33.59 17.20
C LYS A 288 -30.20 -34.96 16.76
N SER A 289 -31.06 -35.80 16.21
CA SER A 289 -30.71 -37.13 15.69
C SER A 289 -31.75 -37.63 14.69
N GLY A 290 -31.32 -38.33 13.64
CA GLY A 290 -32.20 -38.86 12.60
C GLY A 290 -32.68 -37.77 11.62
N THR A 291 -33.67 -38.12 10.80
CA THR A 291 -34.20 -37.23 9.74
C THR A 291 -35.53 -36.57 10.09
N PHE A 292 -36.24 -37.04 11.12
CA PHE A 292 -37.49 -36.47 11.63
C PHE A 292 -37.61 -36.69 13.13
N GLY A 293 -37.48 -35.64 13.92
CA GLY A 293 -37.42 -35.75 15.38
C GLY A 293 -37.27 -34.41 16.06
N GLU A 294 -36.99 -34.43 17.37
CA GLU A 294 -36.75 -33.22 18.15
C GLU A 294 -35.47 -32.50 17.68
N GLY A 295 -35.50 -31.18 17.67
CA GLY A 295 -34.45 -30.37 17.07
C GLY A 295 -34.54 -28.90 17.44
N THR A 296 -33.84 -28.08 16.67
CA THR A 296 -33.81 -26.62 16.80
C THR A 296 -34.02 -25.98 15.45
N TRP A 297 -34.78 -24.90 15.42
CA TRP A 297 -34.86 -24.01 14.27
C TRP A 297 -33.67 -23.04 14.28
N GLN A 298 -32.97 -22.92 13.16
CA GLN A 298 -31.84 -22.01 12.97
C GLN A 298 -32.13 -21.10 11.78
N GLU A 299 -31.66 -19.86 11.79
CA GLU A 299 -31.81 -18.95 10.65
C GLU A 299 -31.12 -19.53 9.40
N CYS A 300 -31.75 -19.35 8.24
CA CYS A 300 -31.23 -19.79 6.96
C CYS A 300 -31.46 -18.75 5.86
N VAL A 301 -30.88 -19.00 4.69
CA VAL A 301 -31.12 -18.22 3.48
C VAL A 301 -32.48 -18.57 2.89
N SER A 302 -33.12 -17.61 2.22
CA SER A 302 -34.33 -17.86 1.46
C SER A 302 -34.11 -18.94 0.37
N PRO A 303 -35.03 -19.90 0.22
CA PRO A 303 -34.90 -20.96 -0.78
C PRO A 303 -34.90 -20.40 -2.21
N GLY A 304 -33.96 -20.85 -3.03
CA GLY A 304 -33.82 -20.45 -4.44
C GLY A 304 -32.87 -19.28 -4.68
N GLU A 305 -32.33 -18.65 -3.63
CA GLU A 305 -31.41 -17.52 -3.74
C GLU A 305 -29.95 -17.95 -3.86
N THR A 306 -29.14 -17.22 -4.64
CA THR A 306 -27.69 -17.46 -4.70
C THR A 306 -27.03 -17.09 -3.37
N TYR A 307 -26.17 -17.95 -2.85
CA TYR A 307 -25.56 -17.77 -1.51
C TYR A 307 -24.02 -17.74 -1.52
N ARG A 308 -23.38 -18.09 -2.64
CA ARG A 308 -21.91 -18.16 -2.76
C ARG A 308 -21.35 -17.10 -3.70
N ILE A 309 -20.33 -16.41 -3.24
CA ILE A 309 -19.50 -15.55 -4.08
C ILE A 309 -18.53 -16.44 -4.88
N ASN A 310 -18.28 -16.09 -6.14
CA ASN A 310 -17.31 -16.78 -6.97
C ASN A 310 -15.87 -16.40 -6.56
N ASP A 311 -15.20 -17.33 -5.89
CA ASP A 311 -13.81 -17.28 -5.46
C ASP A 311 -12.79 -17.04 -6.60
N THR A 312 -13.10 -17.43 -7.83
CA THR A 312 -12.22 -17.22 -8.99
C THR A 312 -12.28 -15.80 -9.56
N THR A 313 -13.35 -15.04 -9.29
CA THR A 313 -13.51 -13.64 -9.74
C THR A 313 -13.29 -12.62 -8.63
N MET A 314 -13.10 -13.09 -7.39
CA MET A 314 -12.67 -12.28 -6.25
C MET A 314 -11.15 -12.05 -6.23
N PRO A 315 -10.65 -11.07 -5.44
CA PRO A 315 -9.21 -10.88 -5.25
C PRO A 315 -8.54 -12.18 -4.78
N GLN A 316 -7.45 -12.53 -5.43
CA GLN A 316 -6.70 -13.74 -5.14
C GLN A 316 -5.76 -13.51 -3.95
N VAL A 317 -5.43 -14.56 -3.19
CA VAL A 317 -4.56 -14.46 -2.02
C VAL A 317 -3.17 -15.03 -2.31
N LEU A 318 -2.15 -14.34 -1.83
CA LEU A 318 -0.78 -14.79 -1.75
C LEU A 318 -0.44 -15.02 -0.27
N VAL A 319 -0.16 -16.27 0.09
CA VAL A 319 0.01 -16.73 1.47
C VAL A 319 1.36 -17.41 1.64
N ARG A 320 2.06 -17.12 2.73
CA ARG A 320 3.27 -17.85 3.09
C ARG A 320 2.90 -19.16 3.79
N LEU A 321 3.45 -20.26 3.29
CA LEU A 321 3.31 -21.59 3.88
C LEU A 321 4.35 -21.79 5.00
N ALA A 322 4.09 -22.74 5.90
CA ALA A 322 5.02 -23.09 6.99
C ALA A 322 6.41 -23.55 6.48
N SER A 323 6.50 -24.03 5.24
CA SER A 323 7.76 -24.40 4.57
C SER A 323 8.62 -23.21 4.13
N GLY A 324 8.11 -21.97 4.24
CA GLY A 324 8.75 -20.76 3.72
C GLY A 324 8.51 -20.50 2.23
N GLN A 325 7.79 -21.39 1.53
CA GLN A 325 7.28 -21.16 0.17
C GLN A 325 6.00 -20.32 0.21
N PHE A 326 5.61 -19.77 -0.93
CA PHE A 326 4.38 -19.01 -1.09
C PHE A 326 3.35 -19.81 -1.91
N TYR A 327 2.08 -19.66 -1.57
CA TYR A 327 0.95 -20.14 -2.34
C TYR A 327 0.17 -18.96 -2.93
N PHE A 328 -0.18 -19.03 -4.20
CA PHE A 328 -1.03 -18.04 -4.88
C PHE A 328 -2.29 -18.70 -5.43
N GLY A 329 -3.47 -18.24 -5.02
CA GLY A 329 -4.72 -18.83 -5.50
C GLY A 329 -5.98 -18.19 -4.91
N PRO A 330 -7.15 -18.76 -5.22
CA PRO A 330 -8.42 -18.26 -4.71
C PRO A 330 -8.55 -18.56 -3.22
N ALA A 331 -9.34 -17.73 -2.52
CA ALA A 331 -9.75 -18.02 -1.16
C ALA A 331 -10.92 -19.03 -1.17
N ASP A 332 -10.58 -20.30 -1.37
CA ASP A 332 -11.48 -21.42 -1.62
C ASP A 332 -11.65 -22.38 -0.42
N GLY A 333 -11.01 -22.10 0.72
CA GLY A 333 -11.04 -22.98 1.89
C GLY A 333 -10.12 -24.20 1.82
N SER A 334 -9.33 -24.36 0.74
CA SER A 334 -8.42 -25.50 0.56
C SER A 334 -7.28 -25.51 1.59
N THR A 335 -6.64 -26.66 1.79
CA THR A 335 -5.45 -26.77 2.65
C THR A 335 -4.20 -26.99 1.80
N GLN A 336 -3.24 -26.07 1.89
CA GLN A 336 -2.02 -26.07 1.10
C GLN A 336 -0.81 -26.12 2.03
N GLY A 337 0.05 -27.14 1.90
CA GLY A 337 1.26 -27.27 2.71
C GLY A 337 1.03 -27.23 4.23
N GLY A 338 -0.12 -27.71 4.70
CA GLY A 338 -0.53 -27.68 6.12
C GLY A 338 -1.19 -26.37 6.59
N THR A 339 -1.26 -25.35 5.74
CA THR A 339 -1.96 -24.08 6.01
C THR A 339 -3.36 -24.11 5.38
N LYS A 340 -4.40 -23.84 6.17
CA LYS A 340 -5.77 -23.68 5.67
C LYS A 340 -5.91 -22.31 5.02
N ILE A 341 -6.24 -22.28 3.73
CA ILE A 341 -6.56 -21.07 2.98
C ILE A 341 -7.95 -20.60 3.41
N PRO A 342 -8.18 -19.28 3.57
CA PRO A 342 -9.49 -18.74 3.90
C PRO A 342 -10.51 -19.05 2.80
N LEU A 343 -11.80 -19.02 3.17
CA LEU A 343 -12.93 -19.17 2.26
C LEU A 343 -13.73 -17.86 2.30
N TRP A 344 -14.12 -17.34 1.13
CA TRP A 344 -15.08 -16.22 1.07
C TRP A 344 -16.39 -16.62 1.74
N GLY A 345 -16.85 -15.79 2.68
CA GLY A 345 -18.05 -16.03 3.47
C GLY A 345 -19.28 -16.18 2.58
N GLU A 346 -20.08 -17.18 2.89
CA GLU A 346 -21.35 -17.45 2.23
C GLU A 346 -22.47 -16.65 2.87
N ARG A 347 -23.55 -16.37 2.14
CA ARG A 347 -24.78 -15.87 2.73
C ARG A 347 -25.35 -16.97 3.63
N THR A 348 -25.52 -16.71 4.92
CA THR A 348 -26.03 -17.68 5.91
C THR A 348 -27.50 -17.46 6.25
N CYS A 349 -27.98 -16.22 6.18
CA CYS A 349 -29.34 -15.83 6.55
C CYS A 349 -29.92 -14.80 5.56
N GLY A 350 -31.26 -14.72 5.52
CA GLY A 350 -31.99 -13.69 4.79
C GLY A 350 -32.16 -13.94 3.30
N ASP A 351 -32.57 -12.90 2.59
CA ASP A 351 -32.86 -12.91 1.16
C ASP A 351 -32.18 -11.74 0.44
N SER A 352 -32.51 -11.54 -0.84
CA SER A 352 -31.97 -10.46 -1.66
C SER A 352 -32.37 -9.04 -1.20
N LEU A 353 -33.32 -8.91 -0.26
CA LEU A 353 -33.77 -7.63 0.30
C LEU A 353 -33.19 -7.36 1.70
N SER A 354 -33.27 -8.36 2.59
CA SER A 354 -32.81 -8.28 3.98
C SER A 354 -31.29 -8.46 4.12
N ALA A 355 -30.69 -9.30 3.28
CA ALA A 355 -29.25 -9.53 3.19
C ALA A 355 -28.78 -9.44 1.73
N PRO A 356 -28.85 -8.24 1.11
CA PRO A 356 -28.55 -8.05 -0.30
C PRO A 356 -27.14 -8.52 -0.66
N ASN A 357 -26.91 -8.79 -1.95
CA ASN A 357 -25.55 -9.05 -2.42
C ASN A 357 -24.69 -7.80 -2.18
N PRO A 358 -23.42 -7.96 -1.79
CA PRO A 358 -22.52 -6.82 -1.62
C PRO A 358 -22.45 -5.98 -2.90
N SER A 359 -22.46 -4.65 -2.77
CA SER A 359 -22.57 -3.74 -3.93
C SER A 359 -21.37 -3.80 -4.88
N PHE A 360 -20.25 -4.41 -4.47
CA PHE A 360 -19.13 -4.67 -5.38
C PHE A 360 -19.41 -5.78 -6.41
N ILE A 361 -20.42 -6.62 -6.21
CA ILE A 361 -20.80 -7.65 -7.18
C ILE A 361 -21.32 -6.99 -8.45
N GLY A 362 -20.69 -7.26 -9.59
CA GLY A 362 -20.99 -6.59 -10.86
C GLY A 362 -20.08 -5.39 -11.18
N TYR A 363 -19.24 -4.95 -10.26
CA TYR A 363 -18.29 -3.83 -10.46
C TYR A 363 -16.85 -4.23 -10.15
N PRO A 364 -15.86 -3.74 -10.93
CA PRO A 364 -14.47 -4.09 -10.69
C PRO A 364 -13.92 -3.43 -9.42
N ILE A 365 -13.15 -4.20 -8.64
CA ILE A 365 -12.56 -3.75 -7.36
C ILE A 365 -11.34 -2.87 -7.63
N GLN A 366 -11.40 -1.61 -7.22
CA GLN A 366 -10.38 -0.58 -7.46
C GLN A 366 -9.28 -0.52 -6.41
N ASP A 367 -9.58 -0.86 -5.15
CA ASP A 367 -8.59 -0.94 -4.08
C ASP A 367 -9.00 -1.96 -3.03
N VAL A 368 -8.00 -2.48 -2.31
CA VAL A 368 -8.18 -3.34 -1.14
C VAL A 368 -7.44 -2.70 0.02
N PHE A 369 -8.09 -2.54 1.17
CA PHE A 369 -7.50 -1.88 2.33
C PHE A 369 -8.05 -2.46 3.62
N ILE A 370 -7.44 -2.11 4.76
CA ILE A 370 -7.99 -2.42 6.09
C ILE A 370 -8.38 -1.14 6.78
N TYR A 371 -9.52 -1.19 7.46
CA TYR A 371 -9.94 -0.12 8.32
C TYR A 371 -10.68 -0.66 9.55
N LYS A 372 -10.22 -0.27 10.75
CA LYS A 372 -10.81 -0.64 12.05
C LYS A 372 -11.17 -2.14 12.20
N GLY A 373 -10.27 -3.01 11.76
CA GLY A 373 -10.45 -4.47 11.87
C GLY A 373 -11.41 -5.08 10.84
N ARG A 374 -11.71 -4.37 9.74
CA ARG A 374 -12.53 -4.83 8.62
C ARG A 374 -11.74 -4.76 7.32
N LEU A 375 -11.96 -5.73 6.42
CA LEU A 375 -11.44 -5.69 5.05
C LEU A 375 -12.32 -4.77 4.21
N GLY A 376 -11.72 -3.76 3.61
CA GLY A 376 -12.41 -2.81 2.74
C GLY A 376 -12.10 -3.06 1.27
N LEU A 377 -13.15 -3.00 0.45
CA LEU A 377 -13.10 -3.02 -0.99
C LEU A 377 -13.73 -1.73 -1.53
N LEU A 378 -13.04 -1.08 -2.47
CA LEU A 378 -13.63 0.00 -3.27
C LEU A 378 -14.12 -0.58 -4.60
N ALA A 379 -15.35 -0.30 -4.97
CA ALA A 379 -15.91 -0.69 -6.25
C ALA A 379 -16.82 0.41 -6.78
N ASP A 380 -16.50 0.97 -7.95
CA ASP A 380 -17.20 2.12 -8.52
C ASP A 380 -17.35 3.27 -7.50
N GLU A 381 -18.57 3.57 -7.05
CA GLU A 381 -18.86 4.60 -6.03
C GLU A 381 -19.08 4.03 -4.62
N PHE A 382 -18.93 2.71 -4.45
CA PHE A 382 -19.24 2.00 -3.21
C PHE A 382 -17.99 1.73 -2.37
N ILE A 383 -18.15 1.92 -1.06
CA ILE A 383 -17.19 1.48 -0.04
C ILE A 383 -17.84 0.32 0.70
N VAL A 384 -17.25 -0.87 0.55
CA VAL A 384 -17.76 -2.09 1.18
C VAL A 384 -16.74 -2.60 2.19
N LEU A 385 -17.12 -2.68 3.46
CA LEU A 385 -16.31 -3.24 4.54
C LEU A 385 -16.90 -4.58 5.00
N SER A 386 -16.03 -5.58 5.16
CA SER A 386 -16.36 -6.89 5.74
C SER A 386 -16.84 -6.77 7.17
N ARG A 387 -17.35 -7.87 7.73
CA ARG A 387 -17.60 -8.01 9.17
C ARG A 387 -16.34 -7.70 10.00
N ALA A 388 -16.54 -7.22 11.21
CA ALA A 388 -15.45 -6.92 12.13
C ALA A 388 -14.68 -8.20 12.51
N LYS A 389 -13.35 -8.20 12.31
CA LYS A 389 -12.42 -9.33 12.54
C LYS A 389 -12.62 -10.55 11.65
N GLU A 390 -13.63 -10.56 10.80
CA GLU A 390 -13.87 -11.61 9.80
C GLU A 390 -13.68 -11.03 8.40
N PHE A 391 -12.43 -11.01 7.92
CA PHE A 391 -12.05 -10.32 6.69
C PHE A 391 -12.71 -10.86 5.42
N PHE A 392 -13.15 -12.12 5.43
CA PHE A 392 -13.70 -12.79 4.26
C PHE A 392 -15.23 -12.80 4.23
N SER A 393 -15.91 -12.26 5.26
CA SER A 393 -17.37 -12.26 5.36
C SER A 393 -17.98 -10.89 5.04
N PHE A 394 -18.81 -10.85 4.00
CA PHE A 394 -19.52 -9.64 3.54
C PHE A 394 -21.04 -9.74 3.68
N TYR A 395 -21.53 -10.75 4.40
CA TYR A 395 -22.94 -10.91 4.74
C TYR A 395 -23.14 -10.72 6.25
N PRO A 396 -24.31 -10.26 6.71
CA PRO A 396 -24.64 -10.25 8.13
C PRO A 396 -24.77 -11.68 8.67
N GLU A 397 -24.59 -11.84 9.98
CA GLU A 397 -24.77 -13.17 10.64
C GLU A 397 -26.23 -13.47 10.93
N THR A 398 -27.04 -12.44 11.15
CA THR A 398 -28.49 -12.52 11.34
C THR A 398 -29.16 -11.33 10.67
N VAL A 399 -30.39 -11.50 10.19
CA VAL A 399 -31.22 -10.42 9.64
C VAL A 399 -32.24 -9.88 10.64
N THR A 400 -32.42 -10.55 11.79
CA THR A 400 -33.41 -10.15 12.81
C THR A 400 -32.99 -8.89 13.57
N THR A 401 -31.69 -8.69 13.72
CA THR A 401 -31.12 -7.48 14.35
C THR A 401 -29.84 -7.08 13.65
N VAL A 402 -29.68 -5.79 13.36
CA VAL A 402 -28.41 -5.24 12.89
C VAL A 402 -27.42 -5.22 14.06
N LEU A 403 -26.34 -5.99 13.93
CA LEU A 403 -25.24 -6.06 14.89
C LEU A 403 -24.16 -5.02 14.55
N ASP A 404 -23.44 -4.57 15.58
CA ASP A 404 -22.33 -3.62 15.40
C ASP A 404 -21.17 -4.19 14.56
N SER A 405 -21.05 -5.53 14.50
CA SER A 405 -20.05 -6.27 13.73
C SER A 405 -20.43 -6.48 12.26
N ASP A 406 -21.65 -6.21 11.86
CA ASP A 406 -22.17 -6.49 10.50
C ASP A 406 -21.43 -5.71 9.41
N PRO A 407 -21.42 -6.20 8.16
CA PRO A 407 -20.73 -5.52 7.06
C PRO A 407 -21.31 -4.13 6.82
N ILE A 408 -20.48 -3.24 6.28
CA ILE A 408 -20.85 -1.85 5.98
C ILE A 408 -20.79 -1.67 4.46
N ASP A 409 -21.88 -1.25 3.85
CA ASP A 409 -21.96 -0.99 2.41
C ASP A 409 -22.63 0.37 2.20
N ILE A 410 -21.84 1.35 1.76
CA ILE A 410 -22.29 2.74 1.60
C ILE A 410 -21.78 3.28 0.27
N GLN A 411 -22.65 3.97 -0.45
CA GLN A 411 -22.32 4.72 -1.66
C GLN A 411 -21.83 6.13 -1.32
N ALA A 412 -20.73 6.55 -1.95
CA ALA A 412 -20.28 7.93 -1.93
C ALA A 412 -21.19 8.80 -2.84
N SER A 413 -22.20 9.43 -2.26
CA SER A 413 -23.12 10.30 -3.01
C SER A 413 -22.48 11.65 -3.34
N ASN A 414 -22.43 12.00 -4.63
CA ASN A 414 -22.05 13.34 -5.08
C ASN A 414 -22.76 13.74 -6.40
N ASN A 415 -22.66 15.02 -6.77
CA ASN A 415 -23.25 15.56 -7.99
C ASN A 415 -22.49 15.20 -9.29
N LYS A 416 -21.34 14.55 -9.17
CA LYS A 416 -20.53 14.06 -10.29
C LYS A 416 -20.21 12.59 -10.06
N VAL A 417 -20.38 11.78 -11.11
CA VAL A 417 -19.98 10.38 -11.10
C VAL A 417 -18.48 10.30 -10.80
N SER A 418 -18.12 9.62 -9.72
CA SER A 418 -16.75 9.63 -9.20
C SER A 418 -16.32 8.24 -8.75
N ILE A 419 -15.57 7.54 -9.61
CA ILE A 419 -15.01 6.23 -9.29
C ILE A 419 -13.98 6.39 -8.15
N LEU A 420 -14.17 5.64 -7.06
CA LEU A 420 -13.26 5.58 -5.93
C LEU A 420 -12.02 4.76 -6.31
N ARG A 421 -10.82 5.31 -6.11
CA ARG A 421 -9.55 4.69 -6.56
C ARG A 421 -8.64 4.23 -5.44
N TYR A 422 -8.52 5.02 -4.38
CA TYR A 422 -7.57 4.75 -3.31
C TYR A 422 -8.18 5.06 -1.95
N ALA A 423 -7.96 4.19 -0.99
CA ALA A 423 -8.31 4.43 0.41
C ALA A 423 -7.05 4.47 1.27
N ILE A 424 -6.89 5.55 2.03
CA ILE A 424 -5.73 5.78 2.89
C ILE A 424 -6.22 6.07 4.32
N PRO A 425 -5.88 5.22 5.31
CA PRO A 425 -6.17 5.52 6.71
C PRO A 425 -5.32 6.70 7.19
N TYR A 426 -5.95 7.66 7.87
CA TYR A 426 -5.34 8.91 8.32
C TYR A 426 -5.99 9.40 9.62
N GLN A 427 -5.20 9.55 10.69
CA GLN A 427 -5.62 10.16 11.97
C GLN A 427 -7.02 9.70 12.45
N ASP A 428 -7.23 8.39 12.58
CA ASP A 428 -8.49 7.72 12.99
C ASP A 428 -9.66 7.74 11.99
N GLU A 429 -9.43 8.32 10.81
CA GLU A 429 -10.37 8.42 9.72
C GLU A 429 -9.85 7.69 8.48
N LEU A 430 -10.74 7.47 7.52
CA LEU A 430 -10.37 6.93 6.22
C LEU A 430 -10.58 8.02 5.17
N ILE A 431 -9.50 8.42 4.51
CA ILE A 431 -9.57 9.34 3.38
C ILE A 431 -9.64 8.51 2.10
N VAL A 432 -10.70 8.71 1.35
CA VAL A 432 -10.94 8.01 0.08
C VAL A 432 -10.79 9.00 -1.05
N PHE A 433 -9.90 8.68 -1.98
CA PHE A 433 -9.64 9.47 -3.17
C PHE A 433 -10.39 8.84 -4.34
N SER A 434 -11.27 9.64 -4.96
CA SER A 434 -11.77 9.37 -6.31
C SER A 434 -10.91 10.07 -7.36
N ASP A 435 -11.25 9.88 -8.63
CA ASP A 435 -10.57 10.55 -9.75
C ASP A 435 -10.55 12.09 -9.61
N GLN A 436 -11.58 12.69 -8.97
CA GLN A 436 -11.77 14.15 -8.92
C GLN A 436 -12.01 14.72 -7.52
N ILE A 437 -12.31 13.88 -6.52
CA ILE A 437 -12.87 14.30 -5.23
C ILE A 437 -12.26 13.50 -4.10
N GLN A 438 -12.07 14.14 -2.95
CA GLN A 438 -11.63 13.50 -1.72
C GLN A 438 -12.81 13.39 -0.76
N PHE A 439 -13.02 12.19 -0.26
CA PHE A 439 -14.04 11.86 0.71
C PHE A 439 -13.41 11.51 2.05
N ARG A 440 -14.12 11.85 3.12
CA ARG A 440 -13.88 11.37 4.47
C ARG A 440 -14.91 10.29 4.76
N PHE A 441 -14.43 9.11 5.13
CA PHE A 441 -15.23 8.04 5.69
C PHE A 441 -14.94 7.94 7.19
N ASN A 442 -15.97 8.20 8.00
CA ASN A 442 -15.88 8.17 9.45
C ASN A 442 -17.16 7.57 10.05
N ALA A 443 -17.12 7.33 11.36
CA ALA A 443 -18.33 7.09 12.12
C ALA A 443 -18.87 8.44 12.62
N ALA A 444 -20.18 8.65 12.53
CA ALA A 444 -20.88 9.77 13.16
C ALA A 444 -20.79 9.70 14.70
N GLU A 445 -20.62 8.49 15.23
CA GLU A 445 -20.46 8.20 16.66
C GLU A 445 -19.06 7.63 16.96
N THR A 446 -18.80 7.26 18.22
CA THR A 446 -17.48 6.75 18.66
C THR A 446 -17.14 5.38 18.05
N ILE A 447 -18.14 4.57 17.71
CA ILE A 447 -17.97 3.20 17.21
C ILE A 447 -18.40 3.14 15.75
N LEU A 448 -17.61 2.47 14.91
CA LEU A 448 -17.95 2.25 13.50
C LEU A 448 -18.86 1.02 13.36
N THR A 449 -20.13 1.29 13.08
CA THR A 449 -21.20 0.31 12.86
C THR A 449 -21.92 0.63 11.54
N PRO A 450 -22.70 -0.29 10.97
CA PRO A 450 -23.47 0.00 9.75
C PRO A 450 -24.40 1.21 9.89
N LYS A 451 -24.94 1.46 11.09
CA LYS A 451 -25.86 2.59 11.36
C LYS A 451 -25.15 3.94 11.52
N SER A 452 -23.87 3.93 11.90
CA SER A 452 -23.11 5.14 12.23
C SER A 452 -22.14 5.56 11.13
N ALA A 453 -21.86 4.69 10.16
CA ALA A 453 -20.92 4.99 9.09
C ALA A 453 -21.48 6.09 8.15
N VAL A 454 -20.66 7.12 7.92
CA VAL A 454 -21.02 8.29 7.12
C VAL A 454 -19.86 8.64 6.20
N ILE A 455 -20.20 9.06 4.98
CA ILE A 455 -19.27 9.61 4.00
C ILE A 455 -19.57 11.10 3.83
N SER A 456 -18.54 11.93 3.90
CA SER A 456 -18.62 13.37 3.63
C SER A 456 -17.56 13.81 2.64
N VAL A 457 -17.87 14.83 1.83
CA VAL A 457 -16.92 15.40 0.87
C VAL A 457 -15.98 16.36 1.60
N LEU A 458 -14.68 16.29 1.31
CA LEU A 458 -13.68 17.21 1.84
C LEU A 458 -13.27 18.26 0.81
N THR A 459 -12.67 17.83 -0.30
CA THR A 459 -12.12 18.69 -1.35
C THR A 459 -12.37 18.10 -2.73
N GLN A 460 -12.18 18.90 -3.78
CA GLN A 460 -12.42 18.50 -5.18
C GLN A 460 -11.15 18.66 -6.02
N TYR A 461 -10.07 17.99 -5.62
CA TYR A 461 -8.83 17.94 -6.40
C TYR A 461 -8.79 16.68 -7.26
N GLU A 462 -8.41 16.82 -8.53
CA GLU A 462 -8.16 15.66 -9.40
C GLU A 462 -6.86 14.95 -9.01
N ILE A 463 -6.79 13.64 -9.21
CA ILE A 463 -5.55 12.87 -8.94
C ILE A 463 -5.04 12.20 -10.20
N ASP A 464 -3.74 11.93 -10.23
CA ASP A 464 -3.18 10.97 -11.18
C ASP A 464 -3.48 9.54 -10.70
N ILE A 465 -4.30 8.83 -11.47
CA ILE A 465 -4.72 7.45 -11.17
C ILE A 465 -3.56 6.46 -11.15
N GLN A 466 -2.41 6.77 -11.75
CA GLN A 466 -1.25 5.88 -11.79
C GLN A 466 -0.44 5.89 -10.49
N CYS A 467 -0.59 6.95 -9.68
CA CYS A 467 0.23 7.17 -8.49
C CYS A 467 -0.61 7.01 -7.22
N ARG A 468 -0.35 5.94 -6.44
CA ARG A 468 -0.99 5.78 -5.13
C ARG A 468 -0.54 6.90 -4.17
N PRO A 469 -1.46 7.64 -3.51
CA PRO A 469 -1.12 8.59 -2.46
C PRO A 469 -0.42 7.92 -1.28
N VAL A 470 0.50 8.63 -0.62
CA VAL A 470 1.27 8.11 0.51
C VAL A 470 1.15 9.02 1.74
N PRO A 471 0.96 8.46 2.94
CA PRO A 471 1.03 9.25 4.17
C PRO A 471 2.48 9.64 4.47
N VAL A 472 2.72 10.89 4.86
CA VAL A 472 4.03 11.47 5.19
C VAL A 472 3.87 12.38 6.41
N ALA A 473 4.57 12.12 7.52
CA ALA A 473 4.62 13.01 8.70
C ALA A 473 3.28 13.62 9.15
N GLY A 474 2.18 12.87 9.06
CA GLY A 474 0.84 13.35 9.44
C GLY A 474 0.11 14.17 8.36
N THR A 475 0.54 14.11 7.10
CA THR A 475 -0.17 14.59 5.91
C THR A 475 -0.23 13.48 4.85
N ILE A 476 -0.95 13.68 3.74
CA ILE A 476 -0.98 12.74 2.61
C ILE A 476 -0.44 13.45 1.38
N ILE A 477 0.57 12.87 0.74
CA ILE A 477 1.10 13.36 -0.53
C ILE A 477 0.39 12.65 -1.67
N PHE A 478 -0.15 13.43 -2.60
CA PHE A 478 -0.75 12.92 -3.84
C PHE A 478 -0.26 13.70 -5.06
N CYS A 479 -0.35 13.03 -6.22
CA CYS A 479 0.10 13.54 -7.50
C CYS A 479 -1.10 13.95 -8.37
N GLN A 480 -0.92 14.98 -9.18
CA GLN A 480 -1.86 15.42 -10.22
C GLN A 480 -1.11 15.56 -11.55
N THR A 481 -1.82 15.32 -12.65
CA THR A 481 -1.27 15.49 -13.99
C THR A 481 -1.28 16.96 -14.40
N ASN A 482 -0.14 17.50 -14.84
CA ASN A 482 0.02 18.87 -15.34
C ASN A 482 0.68 18.88 -16.73
N GLY A 483 -0.08 18.46 -17.74
CA GLY A 483 0.39 18.37 -19.12
C GLY A 483 1.57 17.39 -19.26
N GLN A 484 2.78 17.91 -19.50
CA GLN A 484 4.00 17.10 -19.63
C GLN A 484 4.69 16.81 -18.29
N TRP A 485 4.21 17.41 -17.20
CA TRP A 485 4.82 17.39 -15.87
C TRP A 485 3.78 16.93 -14.84
N SER A 486 4.23 16.64 -13.63
CA SER A 486 3.40 16.25 -12.49
C SER A 486 3.45 17.30 -11.40
N GLN A 487 2.29 17.55 -10.79
CA GLN A 487 2.14 18.44 -9.64
C GLN A 487 1.95 17.60 -8.37
N PHE A 488 2.66 17.92 -7.30
CA PHE A 488 2.46 17.27 -6.00
C PHE A 488 1.78 18.21 -5.02
N ARG A 489 0.79 17.68 -4.31
CA ARG A 489 0.12 18.37 -3.23
C ARG A 489 0.25 17.60 -1.93
N GLU A 490 0.35 18.37 -0.86
CA GLU A 490 0.22 17.86 0.49
C GLU A 490 -1.20 18.14 0.99
N PHE A 491 -1.93 17.07 1.19
CA PHE A 491 -3.25 17.06 1.80
C PHE A 491 -3.12 16.97 3.32
N SER A 492 -3.71 17.93 4.02
CA SER A 492 -3.80 17.92 5.47
C SER A 492 -5.21 18.22 5.90
N VAL A 493 -5.62 17.62 7.00
CA VAL A 493 -6.94 17.82 7.57
C VAL A 493 -6.74 18.41 8.97
N LYS A 494 -7.29 19.59 9.21
CA LYS A 494 -7.12 20.34 10.46
C LYS A 494 -8.46 20.58 11.13
N GLY A 495 -8.47 20.51 12.46
CA GLY A 495 -9.68 20.70 13.27
C GLY A 495 -10.22 19.37 13.83
N ALA A 496 -11.36 19.45 14.52
CA ALA A 496 -12.03 18.30 15.12
C ALA A 496 -13.56 18.43 14.97
N GLY A 497 -14.26 17.29 14.93
CA GLY A 497 -15.72 17.26 14.88
C GLY A 497 -16.29 17.81 13.56
N SER A 498 -17.14 18.84 13.64
CA SER A 498 -17.75 19.51 12.48
C SER A 498 -16.93 20.68 11.93
N ALA A 499 -15.91 21.14 12.65
CA ALA A 499 -15.05 22.26 12.26
C ALA A 499 -13.77 21.78 11.54
N LEU A 500 -13.92 20.75 10.71
CA LEU A 500 -12.83 20.15 9.94
C LEU A 500 -12.60 20.93 8.65
N ILE A 501 -11.37 21.40 8.46
CA ILE A 501 -10.92 22.09 7.26
C ILE A 501 -9.85 21.22 6.63
N ALA A 502 -10.16 20.71 5.44
CA ALA A 502 -9.18 20.06 4.59
C ALA A 502 -8.48 21.11 3.71
N ASP A 503 -7.16 21.01 3.60
CA ASP A 503 -6.32 21.89 2.80
C ASP A 503 -5.33 21.06 1.99
N ALA A 504 -5.12 21.44 0.73
CA ALA A 504 -4.19 20.78 -0.18
C ALA A 504 -3.18 21.79 -0.74
N SER A 505 -2.05 21.92 -0.02
CA SER A 505 -0.98 22.85 -0.38
C SER A 505 -0.11 22.30 -1.53
N ASP A 506 0.32 23.16 -2.45
CA ASP A 506 1.15 22.75 -3.61
C ASP A 506 2.65 22.76 -3.27
N LEU A 507 3.29 21.60 -3.40
CA LEU A 507 4.73 21.40 -3.14
C LEU A 507 5.61 21.70 -4.35
N THR A 508 5.01 21.78 -5.53
CA THR A 508 5.69 21.93 -6.82
C THR A 508 5.49 23.30 -7.46
N SER A 509 4.84 24.23 -6.75
CA SER A 509 4.55 25.59 -7.24
C SER A 509 5.77 26.34 -7.77
N TYR A 510 6.95 26.16 -7.16
CA TYR A 510 8.22 26.77 -7.56
C TYR A 510 9.07 25.89 -8.50
N VAL A 511 8.61 24.68 -8.84
CA VAL A 511 9.26 23.70 -9.72
C VAL A 511 8.27 23.03 -10.69
N SER A 512 7.38 23.83 -11.28
CA SER A 512 6.24 23.32 -12.06
C SER A 512 6.59 22.48 -13.28
N SER A 513 7.80 22.62 -13.83
CA SER A 513 8.32 21.85 -14.98
C SER A 513 9.52 20.97 -14.64
N TYR A 514 9.57 20.44 -13.41
CA TYR A 514 10.71 19.66 -12.92
C TYR A 514 10.46 18.15 -12.96
N ILE A 515 9.28 17.70 -12.50
CA ILE A 515 8.96 16.28 -12.36
C ILE A 515 8.11 15.86 -13.56
N PRO A 516 8.58 14.91 -14.39
CA PRO A 516 7.85 14.46 -15.58
C PRO A 516 6.53 13.77 -15.22
N SER A 517 5.62 13.73 -16.19
CA SER A 517 4.38 12.93 -16.14
C SER A 517 4.63 11.44 -15.88
N ASP A 518 3.54 10.67 -15.72
CA ASP A 518 3.58 9.21 -15.58
C ASP A 518 4.35 8.76 -14.33
N VAL A 519 4.10 9.45 -13.21
CA VAL A 519 4.61 9.06 -11.90
C VAL A 519 3.82 7.83 -11.45
N TYR A 520 4.54 6.75 -11.13
CA TYR A 520 3.90 5.46 -10.81
C TYR A 520 4.27 4.92 -9.42
N LYS A 521 5.31 5.46 -8.78
CA LYS A 521 5.75 4.98 -7.46
C LYS A 521 6.24 6.12 -6.58
N LEU A 522 5.76 6.10 -5.33
CA LEU A 522 6.24 6.90 -4.21
C LEU A 522 6.73 5.98 -3.08
N THR A 523 7.73 6.43 -2.33
CA THR A 523 8.16 5.81 -1.07
C THR A 523 8.64 6.89 -0.10
N THR A 524 8.49 6.65 1.19
CA THR A 524 8.67 7.64 2.25
C THR A 524 9.76 7.19 3.22
N ASN A 525 10.52 8.16 3.73
CA ASN A 525 11.51 8.00 4.78
C ASN A 525 11.13 8.97 5.90
N ASP A 526 10.34 8.49 6.85
CA ASP A 526 9.85 9.31 7.97
C ASP A 526 10.98 9.67 8.94
N THR A 527 12.00 8.82 9.09
CA THR A 527 13.19 9.09 9.94
C THR A 527 14.05 10.23 9.40
N GLY A 528 14.30 10.25 8.08
CA GLY A 528 15.09 11.27 7.40
C GLY A 528 14.28 12.45 6.84
N ASN A 529 12.98 12.54 7.15
CA ASN A 529 12.05 13.55 6.63
C ASN A 529 12.17 13.77 5.11
N SER A 530 12.11 12.69 4.35
CA SER A 530 12.22 12.74 2.89
C SER A 530 11.30 11.72 2.23
N TRP A 531 10.95 11.97 0.98
CA TRP A 531 10.23 11.01 0.16
C TRP A 531 10.72 11.07 -1.27
N PHE A 532 10.47 9.98 -1.99
CA PHE A 532 11.07 9.70 -3.28
C PHE A 532 10.00 9.35 -4.30
N ALA A 533 10.18 9.79 -5.54
CA ALA A 533 9.26 9.53 -6.63
C ALA A 533 9.97 9.00 -7.88
N LEU A 534 9.30 8.10 -8.61
CA LEU A 534 9.73 7.58 -9.90
C LEU A 534 8.70 7.88 -10.98
N SER A 535 9.19 8.19 -12.18
CA SER A 535 8.37 8.37 -13.38
C SER A 535 8.79 7.37 -14.46
N ASP A 536 7.81 6.87 -15.22
CA ASP A 536 8.06 5.98 -16.35
C ASP A 536 8.23 6.72 -17.69
N LYS A 537 8.23 8.06 -17.67
CA LYS A 537 8.37 8.85 -18.89
C LYS A 537 9.72 8.59 -19.56
N SER A 538 9.69 8.33 -20.87
CA SER A 538 10.88 8.09 -21.68
C SER A 538 11.91 9.22 -21.52
N GLY A 539 13.18 8.84 -21.30
CA GLY A 539 14.28 9.77 -21.03
C GLY A 539 14.48 10.14 -19.55
N PHE A 540 13.52 9.85 -18.67
CA PHE A 540 13.60 10.15 -17.24
C PHE A 540 13.62 8.91 -16.33
N GLN A 541 13.57 7.72 -16.92
CA GLN A 541 13.51 6.41 -16.23
C GLN A 541 14.73 6.07 -15.37
N LYS A 542 15.81 6.84 -15.49
CA LYS A 542 17.07 6.69 -14.72
C LYS A 542 17.12 7.59 -13.49
N ARG A 543 16.06 8.37 -13.24
CA ARG A 543 16.03 9.42 -12.22
C ARG A 543 15.16 9.04 -11.04
N ILE A 544 15.66 9.35 -9.85
CA ILE A 544 14.90 9.32 -8.60
C ILE A 544 14.71 10.78 -8.16
N TYR A 545 13.46 11.23 -8.09
CA TYR A 545 13.16 12.57 -7.57
C TYR A 545 13.09 12.51 -6.06
N VAL A 546 13.76 13.43 -5.39
CA VAL A 546 13.88 13.47 -3.93
C VAL A 546 13.31 14.78 -3.43
N TYR A 547 12.34 14.67 -2.53
CA TYR A 547 11.85 15.78 -1.75
C TYR A 547 12.27 15.62 -0.29
N LYS A 548 12.93 16.64 0.25
CA LYS A 548 13.29 16.70 1.67
C LYS A 548 12.63 17.90 2.31
N TYR A 549 12.04 17.67 3.49
CA TYR A 549 11.30 18.68 4.22
C TYR A 549 11.73 18.74 5.68
N PHE A 550 11.48 19.88 6.31
CA PHE A 550 11.69 20.04 7.75
C PHE A 550 10.70 21.08 8.29
N TYR A 551 10.04 20.72 9.38
CA TYR A 551 9.12 21.59 10.10
C TYR A 551 9.81 22.16 11.34
N ARG A 552 9.76 23.48 11.51
CA ARG A 552 10.23 24.17 12.69
C ARG A 552 9.03 24.62 13.52
N ASN A 553 8.98 24.20 14.77
CA ASN A 553 8.01 24.72 15.72
C ASN A 553 8.53 26.08 16.25
N GLN A 554 7.79 27.15 15.99
CA GLN A 554 7.94 28.42 16.70
C GLN A 554 6.65 28.69 17.48
N GLY A 555 6.67 29.50 18.54
CA GLY A 555 5.56 29.67 19.49
C GLY A 555 4.20 30.13 18.91
N GLY A 556 4.06 30.31 17.59
CA GLY A 556 2.81 30.56 16.87
C GLY A 556 2.36 29.44 15.91
N GLY A 557 3.05 28.29 15.85
CA GLY A 557 2.71 27.15 15.01
C GLY A 557 3.91 26.40 14.42
N SER A 558 3.63 25.30 13.72
CA SER A 558 4.62 24.57 12.91
C SER A 558 4.76 25.23 11.55
N GLU A 559 5.95 25.74 11.22
CA GLU A 559 6.26 26.35 9.93
C GLU A 559 7.21 25.42 9.14
N ARG A 560 6.97 25.27 7.83
CA ARG A 560 7.89 24.53 6.96
C ARG A 560 9.16 25.37 6.73
N ALA A 561 10.25 25.01 7.40
CA ALA A 561 11.53 25.69 7.29
C ALA A 561 12.40 25.17 6.13
N GLN A 562 12.14 23.95 5.64
CA GLN A 562 12.83 23.38 4.48
C GLN A 562 11.83 22.75 3.50
N SER A 563 11.99 23.06 2.22
CA SER A 563 11.24 22.48 1.10
C SER A 563 12.21 22.32 -0.07
N SER A 564 12.84 21.15 -0.19
CA SER A 564 13.99 20.94 -1.07
C SER A 564 13.73 19.86 -2.10
N TRP A 565 13.76 20.24 -3.38
CA TRP A 565 13.74 19.33 -4.52
C TRP A 565 15.14 19.06 -5.09
N SER A 566 15.44 17.80 -5.34
CA SER A 566 16.59 17.34 -6.12
C SER A 566 16.23 16.10 -6.94
N TYR A 567 17.09 15.71 -7.87
CA TYR A 567 17.01 14.37 -8.46
C TYR A 567 18.36 13.68 -8.44
N TRP A 568 18.31 12.36 -8.34
CA TRP A 568 19.47 11.49 -8.51
C TRP A 568 19.40 10.86 -9.88
N GLU A 569 20.50 10.93 -10.61
CA GLU A 569 20.63 10.34 -11.94
C GLU A 569 21.63 9.19 -11.83
N MET A 570 21.13 7.97 -12.08
CA MET A 570 21.91 6.75 -12.01
C MET A 570 22.53 6.48 -13.39
N SER A 571 23.86 6.56 -13.45
CA SER A 571 24.64 6.16 -14.62
C SER A 571 24.50 4.65 -14.86
N GLY A 572 24.67 4.21 -16.11
CA GLY A 572 24.66 2.77 -16.45
C GLY A 572 23.29 2.06 -16.43
N VAL A 573 22.33 2.55 -15.64
CA VAL A 573 20.96 2.03 -15.52
C VAL A 573 20.16 2.29 -16.81
N THR A 574 19.38 1.32 -17.26
CA THR A 574 18.38 1.50 -18.32
C THR A 574 17.11 2.08 -17.74
N LYS A 575 16.57 1.44 -16.69
CA LYS A 575 15.32 1.80 -16.04
C LYS A 575 15.32 1.41 -14.55
N ILE A 576 14.82 2.30 -13.70
CA ILE A 576 14.53 1.97 -12.30
C ILE A 576 13.09 1.43 -12.25
N LEU A 577 12.91 0.22 -11.73
CA LEU A 577 11.64 -0.49 -11.72
C LEU A 577 10.84 -0.27 -10.44
N GLN A 578 11.52 -0.20 -9.29
CA GLN A 578 10.91 -0.03 -7.98
C GLN A 578 11.91 0.57 -6.99
N ILE A 579 11.40 1.38 -6.07
CA ILE A 579 12.09 1.81 -4.85
C ILE A 579 11.24 1.48 -3.62
N LEU A 580 11.92 1.09 -2.55
CA LEU A 580 11.33 0.81 -1.25
C LEU A 580 12.27 1.34 -0.16
N CYS A 581 11.83 2.32 0.61
CA CYS A 581 12.53 2.71 1.83
C CYS A 581 12.10 1.81 2.99
N VAL A 582 13.06 1.20 3.67
CA VAL A 582 12.87 0.52 4.94
C VAL A 582 13.84 1.15 5.92
N GLU A 583 13.31 1.75 6.98
CA GLU A 583 14.10 2.55 7.92
C GLU A 583 14.86 3.65 7.15
N GLU A 584 16.19 3.69 7.21
CA GLU A 584 17.03 4.67 6.52
C GLU A 584 17.77 4.09 5.29
N VAL A 585 17.27 2.98 4.73
CA VAL A 585 17.85 2.33 3.55
C VAL A 585 16.82 2.20 2.45
N ILE A 586 17.15 2.70 1.26
CA ILE A 586 16.37 2.45 0.04
C ILE A 586 16.88 1.21 -0.63
N TYR A 587 15.99 0.24 -0.82
CA TYR A 587 16.17 -0.88 -1.73
C TYR A 587 15.65 -0.50 -3.11
N LEU A 588 16.46 -0.72 -4.12
CA LEU A 588 16.16 -0.35 -5.49
C LEU A 588 16.32 -1.55 -6.43
N LEU A 589 15.30 -1.76 -7.27
CA LEU A 589 15.37 -2.70 -8.38
C LEU A 589 15.71 -1.92 -9.64
N ALA A 590 16.92 -2.14 -10.15
CA ALA A 590 17.46 -1.47 -11.33
C ALA A 590 17.68 -2.45 -12.47
N GLU A 591 17.25 -2.07 -13.67
CA GLU A 591 17.47 -2.81 -14.91
C GLU A 591 18.70 -2.26 -15.65
N TYR A 592 19.65 -3.15 -15.94
CA TYR A 592 20.87 -2.88 -16.68
C TYR A 592 20.89 -3.72 -17.96
N GLY A 593 20.52 -3.11 -19.08
CA GLY A 593 20.27 -3.87 -20.30
C GLY A 593 19.11 -4.85 -20.11
N ASN A 594 19.41 -6.16 -20.06
CA ASN A 594 18.42 -7.21 -19.80
C ASN A 594 18.46 -7.74 -18.36
N ASP A 595 19.52 -7.45 -17.59
CA ASP A 595 19.68 -7.97 -16.24
C ASP A 595 18.96 -7.06 -15.24
N VAL A 596 18.30 -7.66 -14.25
CA VAL A 596 17.69 -6.91 -13.13
C VAL A 596 18.48 -7.18 -11.86
N TRP A 597 18.88 -6.11 -11.19
CA TRP A 597 19.69 -6.12 -9.98
C TRP A 597 18.93 -5.50 -8.81
N LEU A 598 19.12 -6.08 -7.63
CA LEU A 598 18.73 -5.48 -6.37
C LEU A 598 19.95 -4.78 -5.78
N GLU A 599 19.80 -3.51 -5.48
CA GLU A 599 20.82 -2.70 -4.81
C GLU A 599 20.21 -1.97 -3.62
N LYS A 600 21.08 -1.42 -2.77
CA LYS A 600 20.68 -0.59 -1.64
C LYS A 600 21.48 0.70 -1.58
N VAL A 601 20.86 1.76 -1.09
CA VAL A 601 21.50 3.05 -0.80
C VAL A 601 21.04 3.56 0.56
N ALA A 602 21.99 4.05 1.35
CA ALA A 602 21.68 4.65 2.65
C ALA A 602 21.18 6.09 2.44
N VAL A 603 20.13 6.46 3.16
CA VAL A 603 19.49 7.78 3.09
C VAL A 603 19.37 8.46 4.45
N SER A 604 20.20 8.02 5.40
CA SER A 604 20.34 8.64 6.70
C SER A 604 20.93 10.06 6.58
N ASP A 605 20.61 10.92 7.55
CA ASP A 605 21.09 12.31 7.53
C ASP A 605 22.58 12.43 7.86
N ARG A 606 23.11 11.44 8.58
CA ARG A 606 24.54 11.23 8.86
C ARG A 606 24.82 9.72 8.93
N LEU A 607 25.97 9.29 8.43
CA LEU A 607 26.45 7.91 8.60
C LEU A 607 27.55 7.87 9.66
N SER A 608 27.66 6.75 10.37
CA SER A 608 28.80 6.51 11.25
C SER A 608 30.03 6.13 10.41
N ASP A 609 31.15 6.78 10.68
CA ASP A 609 32.41 6.48 10.01
C ASP A 609 32.97 5.14 10.51
N VAL A 610 33.15 4.18 9.60
CA VAL A 610 33.76 2.88 9.91
C VAL A 610 35.27 2.98 9.79
N THR A 611 35.96 3.02 10.93
CA THR A 611 37.43 2.88 11.02
C THR A 611 37.87 1.57 10.33
N PRO A 612 38.87 1.56 9.44
CA PRO A 612 39.93 2.57 9.22
C PRO A 612 39.70 3.54 8.04
N LYS A 613 38.50 3.61 7.46
CA LYS A 613 38.25 4.45 6.28
C LYS A 613 38.22 5.93 6.70
N PRO A 614 39.10 6.82 6.18
CA PRO A 614 39.05 8.25 6.48
C PRO A 614 37.82 8.93 5.87
N TYR A 615 37.31 8.38 4.76
CA TYR A 615 36.05 8.80 4.14
C TYR A 615 35.44 7.66 3.31
N PRO A 616 34.11 7.67 3.06
CA PRO A 616 33.46 6.66 2.24
C PRO A 616 33.77 6.86 0.74
N PHE A 617 33.83 5.75 -0.01
CA PHE A 617 33.82 5.79 -1.47
C PHE A 617 32.38 5.88 -1.98
N LEU A 618 32.06 7.02 -2.59
CA LEU A 618 30.74 7.31 -3.15
C LEU A 618 30.70 6.80 -4.60
N LEU A 619 30.44 5.51 -4.74
CA LEU A 619 30.33 4.79 -6.01
C LEU A 619 28.94 4.17 -6.11
N ASP A 620 28.31 4.30 -7.28
CA ASP A 620 27.14 3.49 -7.60
C ASP A 620 27.55 2.08 -7.99
N ARG A 621 26.61 1.14 -7.86
CA ARG A 621 26.79 -0.26 -8.22
C ARG A 621 28.01 -0.89 -7.55
N GLN A 622 28.27 -0.48 -6.31
CA GLN A 622 29.50 -0.84 -5.61
C GLN A 622 29.56 -2.35 -5.32
N ILE A 623 30.67 -2.97 -5.72
CA ILE A 623 31.07 -4.34 -5.33
C ILE A 623 32.54 -4.34 -4.91
N SER A 624 32.97 -5.34 -4.14
CA SER A 624 34.34 -5.42 -3.63
C SER A 624 34.87 -6.84 -3.61
N THR A 625 36.17 -6.98 -3.34
CA THR A 625 36.81 -8.27 -3.02
C THR A 625 36.63 -8.67 -1.54
N THR A 626 36.03 -7.79 -0.73
CA THR A 626 35.91 -7.96 0.73
C THR A 626 34.60 -8.62 1.16
N THR A 627 34.48 -8.92 2.45
CA THR A 627 33.24 -9.44 3.06
C THR A 627 32.10 -8.44 3.12
N ASP A 628 32.35 -7.15 2.86
CA ASP A 628 31.29 -6.12 2.73
C ASP A 628 30.30 -6.45 1.60
N THR A 629 30.77 -7.16 0.58
CA THR A 629 29.97 -7.61 -0.56
C THR A 629 29.49 -9.06 -0.35
N PRO A 630 28.19 -9.34 -0.57
CA PRO A 630 27.65 -10.70 -0.49
C PRO A 630 28.46 -11.69 -1.32
N ALA A 631 28.68 -12.89 -0.78
CA ALA A 631 29.57 -13.90 -1.37
C ALA A 631 29.20 -14.25 -2.83
N ALA A 632 27.90 -14.24 -3.17
CA ALA A 632 27.40 -14.57 -4.50
C ALA A 632 27.83 -13.59 -5.61
N ILE A 633 28.14 -12.34 -5.25
CA ILE A 633 28.51 -11.29 -6.22
C ILE A 633 29.89 -10.67 -5.90
N ARG A 634 30.61 -11.25 -4.95
CA ARG A 634 31.95 -10.81 -4.57
C ARG A 634 32.92 -11.04 -5.72
N VAL A 635 33.78 -10.06 -5.96
CA VAL A 635 34.84 -10.17 -6.96
C VAL A 635 35.95 -11.07 -6.39
N GLY A 636 36.44 -12.02 -7.18
CA GLY A 636 37.57 -12.85 -6.78
C GLY A 636 38.84 -12.02 -6.58
N ALA A 637 39.82 -12.60 -5.87
CA ALA A 637 41.14 -11.98 -5.78
C ALA A 637 41.74 -11.72 -7.17
N GLY A 638 42.48 -10.61 -7.31
CA GLY A 638 43.07 -10.22 -8.59
C GLY A 638 44.10 -11.23 -9.06
N THR A 639 44.12 -11.55 -10.35
CA THR A 639 45.15 -12.41 -10.95
C THR A 639 46.32 -11.54 -11.41
N TYR A 640 47.46 -11.66 -10.73
CA TYR A 640 48.69 -10.97 -11.09
C TYR A 640 49.49 -11.77 -12.12
N ASP A 641 49.85 -11.11 -13.22
CA ASP A 641 50.77 -11.65 -14.23
C ASP A 641 52.15 -11.01 -14.05
N ALA A 642 53.14 -11.83 -13.68
CA ALA A 642 54.51 -11.40 -13.44
C ALA A 642 55.26 -10.92 -14.70
N ILE A 643 54.80 -11.30 -15.91
CA ILE A 643 55.40 -10.88 -17.18
C ILE A 643 54.90 -9.48 -17.54
N THR A 644 53.58 -9.29 -17.55
CA THR A 644 52.97 -8.00 -17.91
C THR A 644 52.94 -7.01 -16.75
N LYS A 645 53.23 -7.46 -15.53
CA LYS A 645 53.19 -6.71 -14.26
C LYS A 645 51.82 -6.09 -13.97
N LYS A 646 50.76 -6.78 -14.38
CA LYS A 646 49.37 -6.31 -14.26
C LYS A 646 48.54 -7.25 -13.42
N THR A 647 47.65 -6.67 -12.62
CA THR A 647 46.60 -7.41 -11.90
C THR A 647 45.28 -7.25 -12.65
N THR A 648 44.59 -8.36 -12.91
CA THR A 648 43.28 -8.37 -13.57
C THR A 648 42.20 -8.86 -12.64
N TRP A 649 41.07 -8.15 -12.59
CA TRP A 649 39.85 -8.59 -11.91
C TRP A 649 38.73 -8.80 -12.92
N THR A 650 37.91 -9.83 -12.70
CA THR A 650 36.70 -10.10 -13.47
C THR A 650 35.48 -9.81 -12.60
N LEU A 651 34.67 -8.82 -12.99
CA LEU A 651 33.46 -8.40 -12.31
C LEU A 651 32.32 -9.39 -12.57
N GLN A 652 31.40 -9.49 -11.61
CA GLN A 652 30.21 -10.35 -11.69
C GLN A 652 29.06 -9.72 -12.51
N TYR A 653 29.31 -8.57 -13.13
CA TYR A 653 28.38 -7.86 -13.99
C TYR A 653 29.08 -7.29 -15.23
N THR A 654 28.28 -7.07 -16.27
CA THR A 654 28.73 -6.38 -17.48
C THR A 654 28.72 -4.87 -17.25
N ILE A 655 29.84 -4.24 -17.55
CA ILE A 655 30.07 -2.80 -17.46
C ILE A 655 29.29 -2.11 -18.58
N THR A 656 28.37 -1.21 -18.22
CA THR A 656 27.55 -0.43 -19.15
C THR A 656 27.85 1.07 -19.12
N ALA A 657 28.45 1.55 -18.03
CA ALA A 657 29.00 2.91 -17.88
C ALA A 657 30.43 2.83 -17.33
N LYS A 658 31.12 3.97 -17.27
CA LYS A 658 32.46 4.06 -16.70
C LYS A 658 32.44 3.42 -15.30
N THR A 659 33.18 2.34 -15.11
CA THR A 659 33.37 1.67 -13.82
C THR A 659 34.84 1.79 -13.43
N GLU A 660 35.10 2.19 -12.19
CA GLU A 660 36.44 2.42 -11.66
C GLU A 660 36.80 1.40 -10.58
N ALA A 661 38.08 1.08 -10.46
CA ALA A 661 38.65 0.23 -9.41
C ALA A 661 39.53 1.06 -8.48
N TRP A 662 39.32 0.91 -7.18
CA TRP A 662 40.00 1.67 -6.13
C TRP A 662 40.50 0.75 -5.02
N SER A 663 41.73 0.97 -4.55
CA SER A 663 42.24 0.24 -3.38
C SER A 663 41.53 0.70 -2.11
N GLY A 664 41.18 -0.27 -1.25
CA GLY A 664 40.61 -0.03 0.06
C GLY A 664 41.61 0.56 1.03
N TYR A 665 41.10 1.23 2.06
CA TYR A 665 41.90 1.71 3.19
C TYR A 665 42.28 0.54 4.09
N ASP A 666 43.57 0.48 4.43
CA ASP A 666 44.10 -0.47 5.41
C ASP A 666 44.97 0.27 6.42
N THR A 667 45.08 -0.29 7.62
CA THR A 667 45.96 0.14 8.70
C THR A 667 47.45 0.06 8.32
N SER A 668 47.81 -0.78 7.35
CA SER A 668 49.20 -1.04 6.95
C SER A 668 49.63 -0.42 5.61
N SER A 669 48.69 0.13 4.83
CA SER A 669 48.96 0.74 3.51
C SER A 669 48.12 1.97 3.24
N ASN A 670 48.66 2.95 2.51
CA ASN A 670 47.90 4.11 2.03
C ASN A 670 46.87 3.62 0.99
N GLY A 671 45.64 3.37 1.42
CA GLY A 671 44.52 3.04 0.54
C GLY A 671 43.95 4.25 -0.18
N GLY A 672 42.91 4.05 -1.00
CA GLY A 672 42.29 5.11 -1.80
C GLY A 672 43.06 5.43 -3.09
N VAL A 673 43.78 4.46 -3.64
CA VAL A 673 44.52 4.60 -4.90
C VAL A 673 43.62 4.22 -6.07
N PHE A 674 43.57 5.09 -7.08
CA PHE A 674 42.93 4.77 -8.36
C PHE A 674 43.76 3.73 -9.11
N LEU A 675 43.16 2.59 -9.44
CA LEU A 675 43.85 1.45 -10.05
C LEU A 675 43.60 1.35 -11.56
N GLY A 676 42.40 1.71 -12.00
CA GLY A 676 42.01 1.66 -13.39
C GLY A 676 40.51 1.83 -13.59
N SER A 677 40.09 1.88 -14.85
CA SER A 677 38.69 2.00 -15.22
C SER A 677 38.40 1.27 -16.52
N ALA A 678 37.15 0.82 -16.70
CA ALA A 678 36.66 0.29 -17.95
C ALA A 678 35.27 0.86 -18.27
N THR A 679 34.91 0.91 -19.55
CA THR A 679 33.62 1.42 -20.05
C THR A 679 32.75 0.33 -20.69
N SER A 680 33.30 -0.86 -20.89
CA SER A 680 32.61 -2.03 -21.45
C SER A 680 33.31 -3.33 -21.04
N GLY A 681 32.66 -4.47 -21.27
CA GLY A 681 33.17 -5.78 -20.88
C GLY A 681 32.89 -6.10 -19.42
N ASN A 682 33.71 -6.95 -18.81
CA ASN A 682 33.57 -7.36 -17.41
C ASN A 682 34.92 -7.45 -16.69
N GLN A 683 35.97 -6.83 -17.22
CA GLN A 683 37.32 -6.89 -16.65
C GLN A 683 37.86 -5.50 -16.41
N ILE A 684 38.59 -5.34 -15.31
CA ILE A 684 39.41 -4.15 -15.03
C ILE A 684 40.82 -4.63 -14.76
N VAL A 685 41.79 -3.91 -15.32
CA VAL A 685 43.22 -4.22 -15.23
C VAL A 685 43.95 -3.03 -14.60
N ALA A 686 44.86 -3.30 -13.68
CA ALA A 686 45.71 -2.30 -13.05
C ALA A 686 47.19 -2.68 -13.09
N ASP A 687 48.06 -1.70 -13.07
CA ASP A 687 49.51 -1.90 -12.99
C ASP A 687 49.94 -2.20 -11.54
N GLY A 688 50.85 -3.15 -11.37
CA GLY A 688 51.33 -3.62 -10.06
C GLY A 688 50.62 -4.86 -9.54
N ASP A 689 51.12 -5.40 -8.42
CA ASP A 689 50.51 -6.53 -7.71
C ASP A 689 49.54 -6.02 -6.65
N TRP A 690 48.25 -6.24 -6.92
CA TRP A 690 47.13 -5.88 -6.04
C TRP A 690 46.30 -7.12 -5.67
N SER A 691 46.86 -8.32 -5.86
CA SER A 691 46.15 -9.58 -5.67
C SER A 691 45.67 -9.80 -4.23
N SER A 692 46.39 -9.26 -3.25
CA SER A 692 46.12 -9.39 -1.80
C SER A 692 45.40 -8.17 -1.19
N ALA A 693 45.24 -7.09 -1.95
CA ALA A 693 44.64 -5.85 -1.45
C ALA A 693 43.10 -5.89 -1.50
N PRO A 694 42.41 -5.25 -0.54
CA PRO A 694 40.96 -5.04 -0.64
C PRO A 694 40.70 -4.04 -1.79
N ILE A 695 39.89 -4.42 -2.79
CA ILE A 695 39.57 -3.56 -3.93
C ILE A 695 38.07 -3.33 -4.00
N TYR A 696 37.69 -2.08 -4.26
CA TYR A 696 36.32 -1.64 -4.47
C TYR A 696 36.14 -1.23 -5.93
N PHE A 697 35.01 -1.63 -6.50
CA PHE A 697 34.62 -1.33 -7.88
C PHE A 697 33.25 -0.67 -7.88
N GLY A 698 33.02 0.24 -8.81
CA GLY A 698 31.71 0.85 -9.01
C GLY A 698 31.73 1.97 -10.03
N GLU A 699 30.58 2.59 -10.25
CA GLU A 699 30.36 3.65 -11.21
C GLU A 699 30.42 5.02 -10.50
N PRO A 700 31.38 5.91 -10.83
CA PRO A 700 31.34 7.28 -10.35
C PRO A 700 30.14 8.03 -10.96
N PHE A 701 29.61 8.98 -10.19
CA PHE A 701 28.48 9.81 -10.61
C PHE A 701 28.75 11.28 -10.34
N ASP A 702 28.20 12.14 -11.20
CA ASP A 702 28.41 13.58 -11.13
C ASP A 702 27.47 14.22 -10.11
N PHE A 703 28.05 14.92 -9.13
CA PHE A 703 27.34 15.85 -8.27
C PHE A 703 27.40 17.24 -8.90
N ILE A 704 26.23 17.86 -9.11
CA ILE A 704 26.12 19.21 -9.68
C ILE A 704 25.19 20.05 -8.82
N TYR A 705 25.69 21.21 -8.37
CA TYR A 705 24.87 22.22 -7.70
C TYR A 705 25.09 23.59 -8.36
N ARG A 706 24.03 24.16 -8.93
CA ARG A 706 24.05 25.50 -9.53
C ARG A 706 23.42 26.50 -8.57
N PHE A 707 24.19 27.50 -8.16
CA PHE A 707 23.68 28.60 -7.34
C PHE A 707 22.66 29.46 -8.09
N SER A 708 21.77 30.11 -7.33
CA SER A 708 21.03 31.27 -7.83
C SER A 708 21.99 32.41 -8.19
N LYS A 709 21.54 33.36 -9.03
CA LYS A 709 22.43 34.44 -9.49
C LYS A 709 22.83 35.31 -8.30
N PHE A 710 24.12 35.64 -8.22
CA PHE A 710 24.66 36.47 -7.14
C PHE A 710 24.26 37.94 -7.32
N LYS A 711 23.09 38.29 -6.82
CA LYS A 711 22.56 39.65 -6.84
C LYS A 711 22.07 40.08 -5.47
N LEU A 712 21.90 41.38 -5.29
CA LEU A 712 21.42 41.90 -4.02
C LEU A 712 19.90 41.73 -3.92
N TYR A 713 19.47 41.20 -2.78
CA TYR A 713 18.07 41.12 -2.39
C TYR A 713 17.81 42.09 -1.25
N ARG A 714 16.66 42.76 -1.29
CA ARG A 714 16.16 43.60 -0.21
C ARG A 714 14.92 42.97 0.39
N GLU A 715 14.77 43.12 1.69
CA GLU A 715 13.55 42.73 2.39
C GLU A 715 12.48 43.79 2.15
N ILE A 716 11.33 43.39 1.61
CA ILE A 716 10.17 44.25 1.37
C ILE A 716 8.95 43.50 1.93
N GLY A 717 8.36 44.02 3.00
CA GLY A 717 7.07 43.55 3.53
C GLY A 717 6.98 42.04 3.81
N GLY A 718 8.03 41.44 4.39
CA GLY A 718 8.05 40.02 4.73
C GLY A 718 8.50 39.07 3.61
N GLY A 719 8.82 39.59 2.42
CA GLY A 719 9.46 38.85 1.32
C GLY A 719 10.82 39.43 0.93
N LYS A 720 11.64 38.64 0.23
CA LYS A 720 12.88 39.13 -0.39
C LYS A 720 12.64 39.41 -1.87
N ALA A 721 12.91 40.63 -2.30
CA ALA A 721 12.85 41.02 -3.70
C ALA A 721 14.23 41.39 -4.23
N ALA A 722 14.53 40.98 -5.45
CA ALA A 722 15.76 41.40 -6.13
C ALA A 722 15.78 42.93 -6.33
N SER A 723 16.89 43.57 -5.97
CA SER A 723 17.06 45.01 -6.18
C SER A 723 17.52 45.30 -7.61
N ASN A 724 16.59 45.66 -8.49
CA ASN A 724 16.89 45.94 -9.90
C ASN A 724 17.54 47.31 -10.15
N THR A 725 17.52 48.20 -9.17
CA THR A 725 18.12 49.55 -9.28
C THR A 725 19.63 49.57 -9.01
N GLU A 726 20.17 48.48 -8.46
CA GLU A 726 21.56 48.39 -8.03
C GLU A 726 22.33 47.37 -8.87
N ARG A 727 23.48 47.80 -9.39
CA ARG A 727 24.36 46.93 -10.15
C ARG A 727 25.32 46.20 -9.21
N SER A 728 25.24 44.87 -9.15
CA SER A 728 26.19 44.02 -8.42
C SER A 728 27.37 43.59 -9.30
N GLN A 729 28.56 44.09 -8.98
CA GLN A 729 29.83 43.67 -9.58
C GLN A 729 30.55 42.72 -8.62
N ILE A 730 30.40 41.42 -8.85
CA ILE A 730 30.93 40.39 -7.95
C ILE A 730 32.43 40.25 -8.16
N ARG A 731 33.19 40.34 -7.06
CA ARG A 731 34.64 40.18 -7.07
C ARG A 731 35.03 38.74 -6.80
N HIS A 732 34.55 38.21 -5.68
CA HIS A 732 34.79 36.83 -5.28
C HIS A 732 33.63 36.29 -4.42
N ALA A 733 33.49 34.98 -4.41
CA ALA A 733 32.67 34.25 -3.46
C ALA A 733 33.55 33.41 -2.52
N LYS A 734 33.00 32.99 -1.39
CA LYS A 734 33.62 32.13 -0.39
C LYS A 734 32.63 31.03 -0.07
N ILE A 735 33.02 29.79 -0.26
CA ILE A 735 32.20 28.62 0.10
C ILE A 735 32.86 27.96 1.29
N ARG A 736 32.08 27.71 2.34
CA ARG A 736 32.53 26.92 3.48
C ARG A 736 32.23 25.44 3.21
N TYR A 737 33.26 24.62 3.30
CA TYR A 737 33.19 23.18 3.16
C TYR A 737 33.68 22.51 4.45
N HIS A 738 33.21 21.29 4.68
CA HIS A 738 33.61 20.43 5.79
C HIS A 738 33.55 18.99 5.31
N GLU A 739 34.33 18.10 5.92
CA GLU A 739 34.39 16.66 5.56
C GLU A 739 34.48 16.43 4.02
N THR A 740 35.24 17.29 3.32
CA THR A 740 35.27 17.35 1.86
C THR A 740 36.66 17.12 1.34
N TYR A 741 36.79 16.28 0.32
CA TYR A 741 38.10 15.96 -0.26
C TYR A 741 38.29 16.56 -1.65
N TYR A 742 37.27 16.52 -2.51
CA TYR A 742 37.37 17.03 -3.87
C TYR A 742 36.14 17.82 -4.27
N PHE A 743 36.35 18.94 -4.97
CA PHE A 743 35.32 19.58 -5.78
C PHE A 743 35.95 20.55 -6.79
N GLU A 744 35.18 20.85 -7.82
CA GLU A 744 35.48 21.90 -8.78
C GLU A 744 34.40 22.96 -8.76
N ILE A 745 34.80 24.22 -8.89
CA ILE A 745 33.88 25.34 -9.07
C ILE A 745 33.99 25.84 -10.49
N HIS A 746 32.90 25.72 -11.25
CA HIS A 746 32.81 26.18 -12.63
C HIS A 746 32.13 27.55 -12.64
N VAL A 747 32.89 28.57 -13.04
CA VAL A 747 32.41 29.96 -13.15
C VAL A 747 32.23 30.30 -14.62
N MET A 748 30.98 30.33 -15.05
CA MET A 748 30.57 30.64 -16.43
C MET A 748 30.11 32.10 -16.51
N ALA A 749 31.00 33.00 -16.92
CA ALA A 749 30.67 34.40 -17.19
C ALA A 749 30.31 34.57 -18.67
N GLU A 750 29.31 35.40 -18.96
CA GLU A 750 28.88 35.65 -20.34
C GLU A 750 30.05 36.09 -21.24
N ARG A 751 30.17 35.47 -22.42
CA ARG A 751 31.22 35.76 -23.43
C ARG A 751 32.65 35.54 -22.95
N ARG A 752 32.84 34.72 -21.90
CA ARG A 752 34.16 34.23 -21.46
C ARG A 752 34.13 32.71 -21.41
N ASP A 753 35.30 32.11 -21.54
CA ASP A 753 35.46 30.68 -21.29
C ASP A 753 35.19 30.36 -19.82
N THR A 754 34.69 29.16 -19.56
CA THR A 754 34.41 28.68 -18.20
C THR A 754 35.70 28.64 -17.39
N ALA A 755 35.76 29.39 -16.30
CA ALA A 755 36.87 29.32 -15.36
C ALA A 755 36.62 28.18 -14.36
N ILE A 756 37.54 27.23 -14.30
CA ILE A 756 37.46 26.07 -13.40
C ILE A 756 38.43 26.27 -12.24
N TYR A 757 37.91 26.32 -11.02
CA TYR A 757 38.71 26.38 -9.80
C TYR A 757 38.61 25.06 -9.07
N LYS A 758 39.74 24.36 -8.98
CA LYS A 758 39.82 23.02 -8.42
C LYS A 758 40.29 23.06 -6.97
N TYR A 759 39.63 22.28 -6.12
CA TYR A 759 40.10 21.92 -4.79
C TYR A 759 40.32 20.41 -4.74
N ASP A 760 41.57 20.00 -4.56
CA ASP A 760 42.00 18.59 -4.57
C ASP A 760 42.63 18.14 -3.24
N ASN A 761 42.45 18.95 -2.17
CA ASN A 761 42.97 18.69 -0.83
C ASN A 761 44.50 18.47 -0.74
N THR A 762 45.27 18.75 -1.79
CA THR A 762 46.73 18.62 -1.77
C THR A 762 47.40 19.83 -1.07
N SER A 763 47.12 19.99 0.23
CA SER A 763 47.75 21.05 1.03
C SER A 763 49.19 20.70 1.39
N LEU A 764 50.13 21.14 0.55
CA LEU A 764 51.57 21.06 0.82
C LEU A 764 51.97 22.11 1.87
N ARG A 765 52.85 21.73 2.82
CA ARG A 765 53.38 22.58 3.92
C ARG A 765 52.44 22.85 5.12
N VAL A 766 51.47 21.98 5.38
CA VAL A 766 50.78 21.93 6.69
C VAL A 766 51.52 20.93 7.60
N ARG A 767 51.52 21.16 8.92
CA ARG A 767 52.16 20.27 9.90
C ARG A 767 51.52 18.87 9.74
N ASN A 768 52.33 17.82 9.56
CA ASN A 768 51.94 16.41 9.32
C ASN A 768 51.47 16.02 7.90
N SER A 769 51.55 16.87 6.87
CA SER A 769 51.28 16.44 5.49
C SER A 769 52.43 15.59 4.92
N LEU A 770 52.23 14.29 4.70
CA LEU A 770 53.15 13.41 3.96
C LEU A 770 52.78 13.33 2.47
N LEU A 771 53.77 13.45 1.59
CA LEU A 771 53.56 13.23 0.16
C LEU A 771 53.23 11.75 -0.10
N GLY A 772 52.09 11.49 -0.75
CA GLY A 772 51.65 10.13 -1.08
C GLY A 772 50.96 9.38 0.05
N SER A 773 50.62 10.05 1.17
CA SER A 773 49.77 9.49 2.22
C SER A 773 48.55 10.38 2.48
N VAL A 774 47.38 9.74 2.53
CA VAL A 774 46.14 10.34 3.02
C VAL A 774 46.00 10.25 4.54
N LEU A 775 46.92 9.55 5.22
CA LEU A 775 46.95 9.40 6.68
C LEU A 775 48.01 10.34 7.27
N PRO A 776 47.74 11.05 8.36
CA PRO A 776 48.75 11.82 9.07
C PRO A 776 49.85 10.90 9.64
N SER A 777 51.06 11.44 9.83
CA SER A 777 52.19 10.73 10.43
C SER A 777 51.83 10.24 11.84
N GLY A 778 51.47 8.97 12.00
CA GLY A 778 51.03 8.37 13.26
C GLY A 778 49.66 7.69 13.21
N GLY A 779 48.95 7.75 12.06
CA GLY A 779 47.56 7.33 11.96
C GLY A 779 46.61 8.39 12.53
N TYR A 780 45.30 8.21 12.34
CA TYR A 780 44.30 9.03 13.01
C TYR A 780 44.02 8.46 14.40
N GLY A 781 44.12 9.26 15.46
CA GLY A 781 43.56 8.90 16.76
C GLY A 781 42.04 8.66 16.71
N GLU A 782 41.46 8.06 17.75
CA GLU A 782 40.00 7.92 17.88
C GLU A 782 39.30 9.28 18.03
N ASP A 783 40.02 10.28 18.58
CA ASP A 783 39.54 11.64 18.85
C ASP A 783 40.14 12.72 17.92
N GLU A 784 41.00 12.36 16.97
CA GLU A 784 41.61 13.33 16.04
C GLU A 784 40.70 13.54 14.82
N ASP A 785 40.24 14.79 14.64
CA ASP A 785 39.30 15.19 13.59
C ASP A 785 39.79 14.76 12.20
N ARG A 786 39.07 13.80 11.60
CA ARG A 786 39.34 13.20 10.29
C ARG A 786 38.87 14.08 9.12
N TYR A 787 38.55 15.34 9.37
CA TYR A 787 37.75 16.16 8.46
C TYR A 787 38.52 17.38 7.93
N HIS A 788 38.66 17.46 6.61
CA HIS A 788 39.15 18.65 5.94
C HIS A 788 38.02 19.70 5.88
N GLU A 789 38.11 20.69 6.75
CA GLU A 789 37.24 21.85 6.77
C GLU A 789 37.98 23.13 6.37
N GLY A 790 37.24 24.06 5.76
CA GLY A 790 37.85 25.31 5.32
C GLY A 790 36.91 26.21 4.55
N VAL A 791 37.48 27.30 4.03
CA VAL A 791 36.78 28.27 3.21
C VAL A 791 37.50 28.37 1.87
N PHE A 792 36.82 28.00 0.79
CA PHE A 792 37.33 28.10 -0.56
C PHE A 792 36.93 29.43 -1.19
N ARG A 793 37.91 30.21 -1.64
CA ARG A 793 37.69 31.52 -2.26
C ARG A 793 37.65 31.39 -3.78
N ILE A 794 36.56 31.85 -4.38
CA ILE A 794 36.27 31.74 -5.81
C ILE A 794 36.35 33.13 -6.45
N PRO A 795 37.33 33.40 -7.32
CA PRO A 795 37.38 34.63 -8.11
C PRO A 795 36.31 34.62 -9.22
N ILE A 796 35.50 35.68 -9.30
CA ILE A 796 34.40 35.76 -10.30
C ILE A 796 34.59 36.96 -11.23
N ASN A 797 34.87 38.16 -10.68
CA ASN A 797 35.10 39.41 -11.43
C ASN A 797 34.14 39.63 -12.61
N SER A 798 32.85 39.54 -12.33
CA SER A 798 31.78 39.68 -13.32
C SER A 798 30.54 40.35 -12.70
N LYS A 799 29.64 40.82 -13.56
CA LYS A 799 28.30 41.23 -13.13
C LYS A 799 27.57 39.97 -12.65
N GLY A 800 26.99 40.02 -11.46
CA GLY A 800 26.38 38.84 -10.82
C GLY A 800 25.27 38.17 -11.63
N GLU A 801 24.44 38.96 -12.31
CA GLU A 801 23.38 38.48 -13.21
C GLU A 801 23.92 37.70 -14.43
N ASN A 802 25.10 38.10 -14.93
CA ASN A 802 25.71 37.54 -16.14
C ASN A 802 26.73 36.43 -15.82
N CYS A 803 26.70 35.90 -14.59
CA CYS A 803 27.56 34.83 -14.14
C CYS A 803 26.72 33.65 -13.65
N ILE A 804 27.14 32.43 -13.95
CA ILE A 804 26.63 31.20 -13.34
C ILE A 804 27.79 30.58 -12.59
N VAL A 805 27.55 30.17 -11.35
CA VAL A 805 28.51 29.45 -10.52
C VAL A 805 27.94 28.08 -10.22
N GLU A 806 28.70 27.04 -10.55
CA GLU A 806 28.34 25.65 -10.29
C GLU A 806 29.42 24.95 -9.46
N ILE A 807 28.99 24.08 -8.57
CA ILE A 807 29.84 23.10 -7.91
C ILE A 807 29.71 21.79 -8.67
N HIS A 808 30.85 21.20 -9.02
CA HIS A 808 30.97 19.89 -9.65
C HIS A 808 31.82 18.97 -8.78
N ASN A 809 31.42 17.70 -8.71
CA ASN A 809 32.27 16.63 -8.19
C ASN A 809 31.92 15.33 -8.91
N ASP A 810 32.77 14.98 -9.87
CA ASP A 810 32.76 13.77 -10.70
C ASP A 810 33.55 12.61 -10.09
N THR A 811 34.27 12.86 -8.98
CA THR A 811 35.11 11.87 -8.31
C THR A 811 34.31 11.05 -7.28
N ILE A 812 34.90 9.94 -6.83
CA ILE A 812 34.33 9.07 -5.79
C ILE A 812 34.29 9.71 -4.40
N HIS A 813 34.91 10.88 -4.24
CA HIS A 813 35.15 11.48 -2.94
C HIS A 813 33.93 12.27 -2.44
N PRO A 814 33.69 12.34 -1.11
CA PRO A 814 32.61 13.15 -0.58
C PRO A 814 32.90 14.65 -0.70
N CYS A 815 31.82 15.42 -0.83
CA CYS A 815 31.81 16.87 -0.65
C CYS A 815 30.56 17.30 0.13
N LYS A 816 30.76 18.21 1.08
CA LYS A 816 29.73 18.79 1.96
C LYS A 816 29.93 20.30 2.11
N PHE A 817 28.87 21.06 1.91
CA PHE A 817 28.88 22.52 1.87
C PHE A 817 27.83 23.10 2.82
N SER A 818 28.24 24.05 3.64
CA SER A 818 27.35 24.66 4.65
C SER A 818 26.83 26.02 4.20
N THR A 819 27.73 26.98 3.97
CA THR A 819 27.38 28.39 3.70
C THR A 819 28.15 28.96 2.51
N CYS A 820 27.56 29.93 1.82
CA CYS A 820 28.23 30.69 0.76
C CYS A 820 28.14 32.19 1.05
N GLU A 821 29.25 32.92 0.93
CA GLU A 821 29.29 34.38 1.03
C GLU A 821 29.86 34.95 -0.27
N TRP A 822 29.18 35.90 -0.90
CA TRP A 822 29.75 36.63 -2.03
C TRP A 822 30.05 38.09 -1.67
N VAL A 823 31.13 38.62 -2.23
CA VAL A 823 31.61 39.98 -2.01
C VAL A 823 31.67 40.71 -3.35
N GLY A 824 31.00 41.86 -3.42
CA GLY A 824 30.87 42.63 -4.66
C GLY A 824 30.82 44.13 -4.43
N LEU A 825 31.11 44.89 -5.48
CA LEU A 825 30.86 46.33 -5.53
C LEU A 825 29.41 46.56 -5.95
N LEU A 826 28.66 47.26 -5.10
CA LEU A 826 27.30 47.68 -5.37
C LEU A 826 27.32 49.15 -5.82
N THR A 827 26.81 49.39 -7.02
CA THR A 827 26.66 50.76 -7.56
C THR A 827 25.19 51.04 -7.80
N SER A 828 24.66 52.05 -7.13
CA SER A 828 23.31 52.57 -7.38
C SER A 828 23.37 53.89 -8.15
N GLN A 829 22.50 54.04 -9.15
CA GLN A 829 22.32 55.28 -9.91
C GLN A 829 21.08 56.08 -9.47
N ALA A 830 20.19 55.46 -8.67
CA ALA A 830 18.95 56.08 -8.21
C ALA A 830 18.65 55.62 -6.78
N ARG A 831 18.29 56.57 -5.91
CA ARG A 831 17.80 56.26 -4.56
C ARG A 831 16.34 55.83 -4.68
N GLY A 832 16.00 54.66 -4.13
CA GLY A 832 14.60 54.24 -4.03
C GLY A 832 13.82 55.27 -3.23
N VAL A 833 12.70 55.73 -3.79
CA VAL A 833 11.72 56.55 -3.08
C VAL A 833 10.78 55.58 -2.37
N GLN A 834 11.22 55.07 -1.22
CA GLN A 834 10.35 54.35 -0.29
C GLN A 834 10.32 55.10 1.01
#